data_AF-A0AAW1PVA1-F1
#
_entry.id   AF-A0AAW1PVA1-F1
#
_cell.length_a   1.000
_cell.length_b   1.000
_cell.length_c   1.000
_cell.angle_alpha   90.00
_cell.angle_beta   90.00
_cell.angle_gamma   90.00
#
_symmetry.space_group_name_H-M   'P 1'
#
loop_
_entity.id
_entity.type
_entity.pdbx_description
1 polymer ?
#
loop_
_entity_poly.entity_id
_entity_poly.type
_entity_poly.pdbx_seq_one_letter_code
_entity_poly.pdbx_strand_id
1 'polypeptide(L)'
;MHRCVVFFVHDTVILVKFFQCFVLNIVIFLGSVLALQYGLAPGVRWLLGSRLQSLAGDKVAAWAEAAVVSLYNISWLLPAYLVSLIVNCLWYQEIADLAYKVLQDRAVREGLQQRRKVLRQQPQPVINMIAQEIYRVVLFGIFFITVFASGSIPYVGGFVYYILLSWLYAFYCFDYKWSLTNHTLATRIQLFEKHWVFFLGFGNACTIVIMFTSFYTGAAIIGVLFPLFILIASDSDPRGVHQQVAAHEASRGRQLQMGRAPVFDTSTWLTSADWSRSDWAGAYATTAEEPEGYWLTVEGTLPAELKGTYFRNGPGEFEVGQQAIAHPFDGHGLVTSLAIKDGRAFFRSRYVRTAEFKQERKQQRVLFRASFGTQRPGGPWANALDVIPKNVANTNVMLWGGRCLALFEAGQPHRLDPFTLATQGLDLLGGCLQRGVPFEVGHDLADQVLAAGLNLLGIGHDLPGGIQLGGDALAAHPHVDPKTGHLVMFSYRIKLGAGIKTDGPRHWLPSLTAAAPALVTALTFWEFDQDYNLVGRVEHELPGYAFLHDIAVTESHYVAFQNPVSLDLAPFLLGQRCPAHCDAAFVFHHANAYEVNGGQGLVVECVRYPEMPNFSDVSGPGHNFYRDIDPETQPISQLWRYTIDLQAGSVKAEQLSARAMEYPVINPAYAGRQHRYVYAAAALHPDINRPQQAVAKMDVETGEVALWSRGHRYYVGEPQFIARTSQPAADQSMNACDGAWASSGSESGAAEDDGWVLALCYDAEQKHSEYVVLDARNIQAGPLAVMRLAAPLPHGLHGNWVGEYFGPDCA
;
A
#
# COMPACT_ATOMS: atom_id res chain seq x y z
N MET A 1 -29.51 -14.55 11.91
CA MET A 1 -30.34 -15.77 11.93
C MET A 1 -31.00 -16.09 10.58
N HIS A 2 -31.79 -15.22 9.95
CA HIS A 2 -32.40 -15.54 8.64
C HIS A 2 -31.36 -15.90 7.55
N ARG A 3 -30.16 -15.32 7.60
CA ARG A 3 -29.04 -15.64 6.70
C ARG A 3 -28.55 -17.10 6.79
N CYS A 4 -28.75 -17.78 7.93
CA CYS A 4 -28.37 -19.19 8.09
C CYS A 4 -29.15 -20.13 7.17
N VAL A 5 -30.40 -19.75 6.82
CA VAL A 5 -31.26 -20.54 5.93
C VAL A 5 -30.62 -20.76 4.57
N VAL A 6 -29.86 -19.76 4.08
CA VAL A 6 -29.15 -19.86 2.80
C VAL A 6 -28.17 -21.04 2.82
N PHE A 7 -27.41 -21.21 3.91
CA PHE A 7 -26.44 -22.30 4.04
C PHE A 7 -27.11 -23.66 4.10
N PHE A 8 -28.19 -23.81 4.88
CA PHE A 8 -28.91 -25.08 5.00
C PHE A 8 -29.60 -25.52 3.71
N VAL A 9 -30.07 -24.57 2.90
CA VAL A 9 -30.67 -24.87 1.59
C VAL A 9 -29.61 -25.25 0.55
N HIS A 10 -28.41 -24.65 0.64
CA HIS A 10 -27.35 -24.91 -0.34
C HIS A 10 -26.55 -26.18 -0.05
N ASP A 11 -26.39 -26.56 1.22
CA ASP A 11 -25.67 -27.77 1.61
C ASP A 11 -26.36 -28.47 2.79
N THR A 12 -26.92 -29.65 2.51
CA THR A 12 -27.64 -30.46 3.50
C THR A 12 -26.71 -31.07 4.54
N VAL A 13 -25.41 -31.17 4.28
CA VAL A 13 -24.41 -31.65 5.25
C VAL A 13 -24.28 -30.69 6.41
N ILE A 14 -24.36 -29.38 6.16
CA ILE A 14 -24.36 -28.34 7.21
C ILE A 14 -25.54 -28.55 8.16
N LEU A 15 -26.73 -28.88 7.62
CA LEU A 15 -27.92 -29.16 8.43
C LEU A 15 -27.77 -30.43 9.26
N VAL A 16 -27.21 -31.49 8.70
CA VAL A 16 -26.93 -32.75 9.42
C VAL A 16 -25.95 -32.51 10.57
N LYS A 17 -24.87 -31.76 10.33
CA LYS A 17 -23.86 -31.43 11.34
C LYS A 17 -24.43 -30.55 12.45
N PHE A 18 -25.28 -29.59 12.10
CA PHE A 18 -26.04 -28.80 13.08
C PHE A 18 -26.93 -29.70 13.95
N PHE A 19 -27.64 -30.66 13.35
CA PHE A 19 -28.46 -31.61 14.11
C PHE A 19 -27.63 -32.53 15.00
N GLN A 20 -26.43 -32.93 14.57
CA GLN A 20 -25.48 -33.67 15.42
C GLN A 20 -25.05 -32.85 16.64
N CYS A 21 -24.76 -31.56 16.47
CA CYS A 21 -24.50 -30.64 17.57
C CYS A 21 -25.72 -30.55 18.51
N PHE A 22 -26.93 -30.50 17.98
CA PHE A 22 -28.16 -30.49 18.77
C PHE A 22 -28.31 -31.76 19.63
N VAL A 23 -28.16 -32.95 19.04
CA VAL A 23 -28.28 -34.22 19.77
C VAL A 23 -27.22 -34.32 20.87
N LEU A 24 -25.95 -34.03 20.55
CA LEU A 24 -24.86 -34.10 21.51
C LEU A 24 -25.07 -33.16 22.70
N ASN A 25 -25.40 -31.90 22.43
CA ASN A 25 -25.43 -30.88 23.48
C ASN A 25 -26.77 -30.86 24.24
N ILE A 26 -27.91 -31.10 23.59
CA ILE A 26 -29.23 -31.05 24.24
C ILE A 26 -29.64 -32.41 24.79
N VAL A 27 -29.58 -33.46 23.96
CA VAL A 27 -30.11 -34.77 24.36
C VAL A 27 -29.15 -35.46 25.32
N ILE A 28 -27.85 -35.48 25.02
CA ILE A 28 -26.86 -36.19 25.83
C ILE A 28 -26.38 -35.32 26.99
N PHE A 29 -25.83 -34.13 26.68
CA PHE A 29 -25.15 -33.32 27.69
C PHE A 29 -26.11 -32.57 28.61
N LEU A 30 -27.01 -31.73 28.08
CA LEU A 30 -28.03 -31.05 28.87
C LEU A 30 -28.99 -32.07 29.53
N GLY A 31 -29.33 -33.16 28.83
CA GLY A 31 -30.06 -34.28 29.42
C GLY A 31 -29.39 -34.85 30.67
N SER A 32 -28.05 -35.01 30.66
CA SER A 32 -27.29 -35.44 31.85
C SER A 32 -27.34 -34.41 32.99
N VAL A 33 -27.28 -33.11 32.67
CA VAL A 33 -27.42 -32.03 33.66
C VAL A 33 -28.81 -32.03 34.30
N LEU A 34 -29.87 -32.17 33.48
CA LEU A 34 -31.25 -32.23 33.98
C LEU A 34 -31.51 -33.51 34.79
N ALA A 35 -30.95 -34.64 34.38
CA ALA A 35 -31.02 -35.89 35.13
C ALA A 35 -30.37 -35.75 36.51
N LEU A 36 -29.24 -35.04 36.62
CA LEU A 36 -28.65 -34.72 37.91
C LEU A 36 -29.56 -33.81 38.76
N GLN A 37 -30.03 -32.70 38.18
CA GLN A 37 -30.77 -31.66 38.91
C GLN A 37 -32.15 -32.12 39.37
N TYR A 38 -32.88 -32.86 38.54
CA TYR A 38 -34.28 -33.22 38.78
C TYR A 38 -34.49 -34.70 39.12
N GLY A 39 -33.51 -35.56 38.86
CA GLY A 39 -33.58 -36.99 39.17
C GLY A 39 -32.67 -37.38 40.32
N LEU A 40 -31.35 -37.37 40.07
CA LEU A 40 -30.35 -37.93 40.99
C LEU A 40 -30.23 -37.13 42.28
N ALA A 41 -30.08 -35.80 42.22
CA ALA A 41 -29.92 -34.99 43.43
C ALA A 41 -31.17 -35.01 44.34
N PRO A 42 -32.41 -34.88 43.83
CA PRO A 42 -33.62 -35.06 44.65
C PRO A 42 -33.77 -36.48 45.18
N GLY A 43 -33.41 -37.50 44.40
CA GLY A 43 -33.46 -38.90 44.82
C GLY A 43 -32.47 -39.20 45.95
N VAL A 44 -31.24 -38.68 45.85
CA VAL A 44 -30.22 -38.76 46.90
C VAL A 44 -30.67 -38.01 48.15
N ARG A 45 -31.23 -36.80 48.01
CA ARG A 45 -31.83 -36.05 49.13
C ARG A 45 -32.94 -36.81 49.83
N TRP A 46 -33.84 -37.42 49.07
CA TRP A 46 -34.94 -38.21 49.64
C TRP A 46 -34.43 -39.44 50.40
N LEU A 47 -33.43 -40.14 49.83
CA LEU A 47 -32.88 -41.37 50.40
C LEU A 47 -31.99 -41.09 51.63
N LEU A 48 -31.20 -40.01 51.60
CA LEU A 48 -30.34 -39.59 52.71
C LEU A 48 -31.11 -38.83 53.80
N GLY A 49 -32.10 -38.02 53.43
CA GLY A 49 -32.94 -37.25 54.37
C GLY A 49 -33.88 -38.12 55.20
N SER A 50 -34.38 -39.23 54.65
CA SER A 50 -35.29 -40.12 55.38
C SER A 50 -34.60 -41.13 56.30
N ARG A 51 -33.34 -41.52 56.04
CA ARG A 51 -32.63 -42.54 56.83
C ARG A 51 -31.28 -42.14 57.42
N LEU A 52 -30.51 -41.29 56.74
CA LEU A 52 -29.18 -40.89 57.23
C LEU A 52 -29.28 -39.74 58.25
N GLN A 53 -30.24 -38.85 58.03
CA GLN A 53 -30.50 -37.70 58.89
C GLN A 53 -30.91 -38.12 60.32
N SER A 54 -31.67 -39.22 60.44
CA SER A 54 -32.07 -39.81 61.73
C SER A 54 -30.96 -40.61 62.43
N LEU A 55 -29.92 -41.05 61.71
CA LEU A 55 -28.83 -41.88 62.25
C LEU A 55 -27.54 -41.09 62.53
N ALA A 56 -27.23 -40.04 61.76
CA ALA A 56 -25.91 -39.37 61.78
C ALA A 56 -25.97 -37.84 61.84
N GLY A 57 -27.16 -37.23 61.82
CA GLY A 57 -27.38 -35.79 61.93
C GLY A 57 -27.21 -34.99 60.63
N ASP A 58 -27.74 -33.76 60.63
CA ASP A 58 -27.90 -32.93 59.42
C ASP A 58 -26.60 -32.63 58.66
N LYS A 59 -25.50 -32.39 59.38
CA LYS A 59 -24.20 -32.07 58.76
C LYS A 59 -23.64 -33.22 57.95
N VAL A 60 -23.82 -34.45 58.41
CA VAL A 60 -23.30 -35.65 57.74
C VAL A 60 -24.14 -35.97 56.49
N ALA A 61 -25.46 -35.80 56.56
CA ALA A 61 -26.35 -35.96 55.42
C ALA A 61 -26.04 -34.94 54.30
N ALA A 62 -25.83 -33.67 54.67
CA ALA A 62 -25.45 -32.63 53.72
C ALA A 62 -24.08 -32.89 53.06
N TRP A 63 -23.09 -33.36 53.83
CA TRP A 63 -21.79 -33.74 53.29
C TRP A 63 -21.89 -34.95 52.34
N ALA A 64 -22.69 -35.96 52.68
CA ALA A 64 -22.89 -37.13 51.84
C ALA A 64 -23.60 -36.79 50.53
N GLU A 65 -24.61 -35.91 50.56
CA GLU A 65 -25.25 -35.38 49.37
C GLU A 65 -24.24 -34.63 48.48
N ALA A 66 -23.47 -33.71 49.06
CA ALA A 66 -22.44 -32.97 48.35
C ALA A 66 -21.40 -33.90 47.73
N ALA A 67 -20.95 -34.94 48.46
CA ALA A 67 -19.99 -35.93 47.97
C ALA A 67 -20.52 -36.72 46.77
N VAL A 68 -21.78 -37.16 46.79
CA VAL A 68 -22.40 -37.90 45.67
C VAL A 68 -22.59 -36.99 44.45
N VAL A 69 -23.03 -35.76 44.64
CA VAL A 69 -23.17 -34.78 43.55
C VAL A 69 -21.81 -34.42 42.96
N SER A 70 -20.79 -34.22 43.80
CA SER A 70 -19.41 -33.97 43.36
C SER A 70 -18.84 -35.17 42.60
N LEU A 71 -19.10 -36.39 43.06
CA LEU A 71 -18.66 -37.60 42.36
C LEU A 71 -19.26 -37.66 40.96
N TYR A 72 -20.57 -37.43 40.80
CA TYR A 72 -21.22 -37.41 39.48
C TYR A 72 -20.68 -36.28 38.59
N ASN A 73 -20.43 -35.10 39.16
CA ASN A 73 -19.83 -33.98 38.42
C ASN A 73 -18.45 -34.36 37.86
N ILE A 74 -17.61 -35.01 38.67
CA ILE A 74 -16.23 -35.37 38.28
C ILE A 74 -16.20 -36.61 37.38
N SER A 75 -16.98 -37.64 37.68
CA SER A 75 -16.93 -38.92 36.98
C SER A 75 -17.73 -38.95 35.68
N TRP A 76 -18.71 -38.06 35.52
CA TRP A 76 -19.59 -38.04 34.35
C TRP A 76 -19.68 -36.66 33.70
N LEU A 77 -20.17 -35.62 34.39
CA LEU A 77 -20.45 -34.34 33.72
C LEU A 77 -19.20 -33.66 33.16
N LEU A 78 -18.08 -33.69 33.89
CA LEU A 78 -16.82 -33.13 33.41
C LEU A 78 -16.28 -33.90 32.19
N PRO A 79 -16.14 -35.25 32.22
CA PRO A 79 -15.80 -36.02 31.02
C PRO A 79 -16.77 -35.81 29.85
N ALA A 80 -18.09 -35.80 30.10
CA ALA A 80 -19.09 -35.58 29.07
C ALA A 80 -18.98 -34.18 28.45
N TYR A 81 -18.71 -33.16 29.26
CA TYR A 81 -18.42 -31.81 28.80
C TYR A 81 -17.15 -31.76 27.94
N LEU A 82 -16.06 -32.38 28.38
CA LEU A 82 -14.79 -32.40 27.64
C LEU A 82 -14.92 -33.12 26.29
N VAL A 83 -15.61 -34.26 26.27
CA VAL A 83 -15.93 -34.97 25.02
C VAL A 83 -16.80 -34.11 24.12
N SER A 84 -17.84 -33.49 24.68
CA SER A 84 -18.70 -32.58 23.94
C SER A 84 -17.92 -31.42 23.33
N LEU A 85 -17.02 -30.80 24.10
CA LEU A 85 -16.16 -29.71 23.64
C LEU A 85 -15.28 -30.14 22.45
N ILE A 86 -14.58 -31.27 22.56
CA ILE A 86 -13.69 -31.77 21.51
C ILE A 86 -14.47 -32.07 20.23
N VAL A 87 -15.58 -32.80 20.35
CA VAL A 87 -16.41 -33.19 19.20
C VAL A 87 -17.03 -31.96 18.54
N ASN A 88 -17.51 -31.01 19.34
CA ASN A 88 -18.01 -29.73 18.86
C ASN A 88 -16.93 -28.97 18.07
N CYS A 89 -15.70 -28.85 18.59
CA CYS A 89 -14.61 -28.16 17.89
C CYS A 89 -14.33 -28.76 16.50
N LEU A 90 -14.33 -30.10 16.37
CA LEU A 90 -14.16 -30.78 15.09
C LEU A 90 -15.31 -30.47 14.13
N TRP A 91 -16.56 -30.57 14.59
CA TRP A 91 -17.73 -30.28 13.76
C TRP A 91 -17.83 -28.80 13.38
N TYR A 92 -17.41 -27.88 14.25
CA TYR A 92 -17.38 -26.45 13.98
C TYR A 92 -16.42 -26.11 12.85
N GLN A 93 -15.24 -26.74 12.84
CA GLN A 93 -14.28 -26.58 11.75
C GLN A 93 -14.88 -27.05 10.42
N GLU A 94 -15.47 -28.25 10.39
CA GLU A 94 -16.11 -28.77 9.17
C GLU A 94 -17.26 -27.87 8.68
N ILE A 95 -18.07 -27.34 9.60
CA ILE A 95 -19.15 -26.40 9.27
C ILE A 95 -18.60 -25.10 8.68
N ALA A 96 -17.49 -24.58 9.22
CA ALA A 96 -16.83 -23.40 8.67
C ALA A 96 -16.32 -23.64 7.25
N ASP A 97 -15.67 -24.78 7.00
CA ASP A 97 -15.16 -25.18 5.68
C ASP A 97 -16.29 -25.28 4.65
N LEU A 98 -17.39 -25.95 5.01
CA LEU A 98 -18.58 -26.08 4.15
C LEU A 98 -19.26 -24.73 3.89
N ALA A 99 -19.39 -23.89 4.92
CA ALA A 99 -19.96 -22.55 4.77
C ALA A 99 -19.14 -21.69 3.82
N TYR A 100 -17.82 -21.78 3.92
CA TYR A 100 -16.90 -21.07 3.03
C TYR A 100 -17.02 -21.54 1.58
N LYS A 101 -17.14 -22.85 1.35
CA LYS A 101 -17.41 -23.43 0.03
C LYS A 101 -18.71 -22.92 -0.58
N VAL A 102 -19.80 -22.86 0.20
CA VAL A 102 -21.09 -22.31 -0.25
C VAL A 102 -20.95 -20.84 -0.68
N LEU A 103 -20.18 -20.03 0.05
CA LEU A 103 -19.91 -18.64 -0.31
C LEU A 103 -19.07 -18.51 -1.58
N GLN A 104 -18.10 -19.40 -1.80
CA GLN A 104 -17.33 -19.47 -3.05
C GLN A 104 -18.23 -19.81 -4.25
N ASP A 105 -19.06 -20.85 -4.14
CA ASP A 105 -19.97 -21.28 -5.21
C ASP A 105 -20.99 -20.19 -5.55
N ARG A 106 -21.49 -19.47 -4.54
CA ARG A 106 -22.38 -18.34 -4.73
C ARG A 106 -21.70 -17.18 -5.47
N ALA A 107 -20.47 -16.84 -5.09
CA ALA A 107 -19.70 -15.80 -5.78
C ALA A 107 -19.44 -16.16 -7.26
N VAL A 108 -19.22 -17.45 -7.57
CA VAL A 108 -19.08 -17.94 -8.94
C VAL A 108 -20.38 -17.80 -9.74
N ARG A 109 -21.53 -18.14 -9.15
CA ARG A 109 -22.85 -18.02 -9.80
C ARG A 109 -23.27 -16.57 -10.04
N GLU A 110 -22.96 -15.67 -9.11
CA GLU A 110 -23.31 -14.24 -9.19
C GLU A 110 -22.35 -13.42 -10.08
N GLY A 111 -21.34 -14.05 -10.72
CA GLY A 111 -20.38 -13.35 -11.59
C GLY A 111 -19.43 -12.40 -10.85
N LEU A 112 -19.42 -12.44 -9.52
CA LEU A 112 -18.63 -11.57 -8.65
C LEU A 112 -17.16 -12.03 -8.63
N GLN A 113 -16.41 -11.68 -9.67
CA GLN A 113 -14.97 -12.00 -9.79
C GLN A 113 -14.14 -11.46 -8.61
N GLN A 114 -14.60 -10.39 -7.95
CA GLN A 114 -13.92 -9.73 -6.83
C GLN A 114 -13.86 -10.60 -5.56
N ARG A 115 -14.94 -11.35 -5.25
CA ARG A 115 -14.92 -12.35 -4.16
C ARG A 115 -14.01 -13.55 -4.51
N ARG A 116 -13.86 -13.87 -5.80
CA ARG A 116 -13.07 -15.02 -6.27
C ARG A 116 -11.56 -14.90 -5.98
N LYS A 117 -11.02 -13.66 -5.86
CA LYS A 117 -9.59 -13.40 -5.60
C LYS A 117 -9.20 -13.44 -4.11
N VAL A 118 -10.06 -12.93 -3.22
CA VAL A 118 -9.83 -12.92 -1.76
C VAL A 118 -9.83 -14.35 -1.17
N LEU A 119 -10.48 -15.30 -1.86
CA LEU A 119 -10.81 -16.62 -1.30
C LEU A 119 -9.86 -17.75 -1.74
N ARG A 120 -8.77 -17.46 -2.47
CA ARG A 120 -7.78 -18.47 -2.90
C ARG A 120 -6.73 -18.65 -1.80
N GLN A 121 -6.69 -19.83 -1.18
CA GLN A 121 -5.65 -20.20 -0.21
C GLN A 121 -4.28 -20.15 -0.90
N GLN A 122 -3.41 -19.24 -0.48
CA GLN A 122 -1.97 -19.34 -0.76
C GLN A 122 -1.34 -20.30 0.26
N PRO A 123 -0.50 -21.26 -0.16
CA PRO A 123 0.17 -22.17 0.76
C PRO A 123 1.18 -21.40 1.62
N GLN A 124 0.96 -21.33 2.93
CA GLN A 124 1.93 -20.77 3.87
C GLN A 124 2.96 -21.83 4.30
N PRO A 125 4.21 -21.42 4.64
CA PRO A 125 5.20 -22.32 5.22
C PRO A 125 4.69 -22.94 6.53
N VAL A 126 4.89 -24.25 6.71
CA VAL A 126 4.40 -25.02 7.88
C VAL A 126 4.85 -24.42 9.21
N ILE A 127 6.05 -23.82 9.25
CA ILE A 127 6.60 -23.19 10.46
C ILE A 127 5.79 -21.95 10.91
N ASN A 128 5.28 -21.16 9.97
CA ASN A 128 4.44 -20.00 10.26
C ASN A 128 3.05 -20.42 10.73
N MET A 129 2.53 -21.53 10.20
CA MET A 129 1.29 -22.13 10.67
C MET A 129 1.42 -22.58 12.12
N ILE A 130 2.47 -23.33 12.47
CA ILE A 130 2.70 -23.80 13.85
C ILE A 130 2.86 -22.62 14.81
N ALA A 131 3.64 -21.60 14.43
CA ALA A 131 3.82 -20.41 15.25
C ALA A 131 2.48 -19.71 15.51
N GLN A 132 1.70 -19.41 14.46
CA GLN A 132 0.40 -18.75 14.60
C GLN A 132 -0.58 -19.55 15.47
N GLU A 133 -0.60 -20.88 15.35
CA GLU A 133 -1.46 -21.75 16.14
C GLU A 133 -1.06 -21.75 17.64
N ILE A 134 0.24 -21.78 17.94
CA ILE A 134 0.75 -21.65 19.33
C ILE A 134 0.35 -20.29 19.91
N TYR A 135 0.59 -19.20 19.18
CA TYR A 135 0.22 -17.86 19.63
C TYR A 135 -1.29 -17.72 19.83
N ARG A 136 -2.09 -18.32 18.94
CA ARG A 136 -3.55 -18.34 19.06
C ARG A 136 -4.00 -19.04 20.34
N VAL A 137 -3.43 -20.21 20.65
CA VAL A 137 -3.75 -20.96 21.89
C VAL A 137 -3.35 -20.16 23.13
N VAL A 138 -2.16 -19.56 23.14
CA VAL A 138 -1.70 -18.70 24.25
C VAL A 138 -2.61 -17.48 24.41
N LEU A 139 -2.96 -16.81 23.32
CA LEU A 139 -3.83 -15.64 23.33
C LEU A 139 -5.22 -15.98 23.88
N PHE A 140 -5.84 -17.06 23.38
CA PHE A 140 -7.14 -17.51 23.90
C PHE A 140 -7.05 -17.93 25.36
N GLY A 141 -5.97 -18.60 25.76
CA GLY A 141 -5.74 -18.99 27.15
C GLY A 141 -5.67 -17.78 28.08
N ILE A 142 -4.85 -16.78 27.72
CA ILE A 142 -4.74 -15.53 28.49
C ILE A 142 -6.07 -14.79 28.51
N PHE A 143 -6.73 -14.63 27.36
CA PHE A 143 -7.98 -13.89 27.27
C PHE A 143 -9.09 -14.56 28.07
N PHE A 144 -9.15 -15.90 28.05
CA PHE A 144 -10.06 -16.69 28.88
C PHE A 144 -9.77 -16.45 30.38
N ILE A 145 -8.51 -16.53 30.81
CA ILE A 145 -8.13 -16.25 32.22
C ILE A 145 -8.56 -14.84 32.62
N THR A 146 -8.33 -13.83 31.76
CA THR A 146 -8.72 -12.44 32.01
C THR A 146 -10.23 -12.28 32.19
N VAL A 147 -11.03 -12.93 31.33
CA VAL A 147 -12.50 -12.92 31.46
C VAL A 147 -12.91 -13.48 32.82
N PHE A 148 -12.41 -14.65 33.23
CA PHE A 148 -12.78 -15.25 34.50
C PHE A 148 -12.29 -14.43 35.70
N ALA A 149 -11.06 -13.90 35.64
CA ALA A 149 -10.51 -13.04 36.69
C ALA A 149 -11.32 -11.75 36.86
N SER A 150 -11.79 -11.14 35.78
CA SER A 150 -12.57 -9.88 35.85
C SER A 150 -13.90 -10.06 36.58
N GLY A 151 -14.50 -11.25 36.51
CA GLY A 151 -15.74 -11.57 37.25
C GLY A 151 -15.58 -11.50 38.77
N SER A 152 -14.35 -11.56 39.29
CA SER A 152 -14.05 -11.49 40.72
C SER A 152 -13.90 -10.06 41.26
N ILE A 153 -13.94 -9.03 40.40
CA ILE A 153 -13.77 -7.63 40.80
C ILE A 153 -15.08 -7.09 41.41
N PRO A 154 -15.06 -6.57 42.66
CA PRO A 154 -16.26 -6.01 43.29
C PRO A 154 -16.88 -4.86 42.48
N TYR A 155 -18.22 -4.76 42.50
CA TYR A 155 -19.05 -3.70 41.90
C TYR A 155 -19.04 -3.58 40.37
N VAL A 156 -17.90 -3.74 39.70
CA VAL A 156 -17.74 -3.58 38.24
C VAL A 156 -17.47 -4.90 37.51
N GLY A 157 -17.03 -5.94 38.22
CA GLY A 157 -16.56 -7.18 37.62
C GLY A 157 -17.60 -7.92 36.78
N GLY A 158 -18.87 -7.92 37.17
CA GLY A 158 -19.94 -8.54 36.39
C GLY A 158 -20.18 -7.87 35.03
N PHE A 159 -20.07 -6.54 34.97
CA PHE A 159 -20.22 -5.79 33.73
C PHE A 159 -18.99 -5.96 32.81
N VAL A 160 -17.79 -5.95 33.39
CA VAL A 160 -16.55 -6.20 32.63
C VAL A 160 -16.51 -7.63 32.11
N TYR A 161 -16.87 -8.61 32.94
CA TYR A 161 -17.02 -10.02 32.56
C TYR A 161 -17.93 -10.17 31.34
N TYR A 162 -19.08 -9.51 31.34
CA TYR A 162 -20.02 -9.54 30.22
C TYR A 162 -19.44 -9.01 28.91
N ILE A 163 -18.75 -7.86 28.95
CA ILE A 163 -18.13 -7.26 27.77
C ILE A 163 -17.04 -8.18 27.23
N LEU A 164 -16.13 -8.63 28.10
CA LEU A 164 -15.00 -9.48 27.71
C LEU A 164 -15.49 -10.84 27.18
N LEU A 165 -16.52 -11.42 27.79
CA LEU A 165 -17.13 -12.66 27.33
C LEU A 165 -17.82 -12.51 25.97
N SER A 166 -18.47 -11.38 25.72
CA SER A 166 -19.04 -11.05 24.41
C SER A 166 -17.94 -10.97 23.35
N TRP A 167 -16.85 -10.28 23.66
CA TRP A 167 -15.69 -10.21 22.78
C TRP A 167 -15.04 -11.57 22.53
N LEU A 168 -14.90 -12.42 23.55
CA LEU A 168 -14.36 -13.77 23.42
C LEU A 168 -15.18 -14.62 22.44
N TYR A 169 -16.51 -14.64 22.57
CA TYR A 169 -17.35 -15.42 21.65
C TYR A 169 -17.32 -14.87 20.22
N ALA A 170 -17.33 -13.55 20.06
CA ALA A 170 -17.23 -12.95 18.74
C ALA A 170 -15.89 -13.30 18.07
N PHE A 171 -14.77 -13.12 18.79
CA PHE A 171 -13.44 -13.46 18.29
C PHE A 171 -13.33 -14.94 17.92
N TYR A 172 -13.87 -15.83 18.75
CA TYR A 172 -13.83 -17.28 18.50
C TYR A 172 -14.65 -17.69 17.26
N CYS A 173 -15.82 -17.11 17.01
CA CYS A 173 -16.58 -17.37 15.78
C CYS A 173 -15.87 -16.85 14.52
N PHE A 174 -15.25 -15.66 14.60
CA PHE A 174 -14.55 -15.06 13.46
C PHE A 174 -13.20 -15.70 13.18
N ASP A 175 -12.56 -16.34 14.17
CA ASP A 175 -11.28 -17.02 14.01
C ASP A 175 -11.33 -18.14 12.97
N TYR A 176 -12.46 -18.85 12.85
CA TYR A 176 -12.69 -19.84 11.79
C TYR A 176 -12.62 -19.19 10.40
N LYS A 177 -13.35 -18.07 10.21
CA LYS A 177 -13.32 -17.32 8.95
C LYS A 177 -11.92 -16.80 8.64
N TRP A 178 -11.25 -16.21 9.63
CA TRP A 178 -9.93 -15.62 9.47
C TRP A 178 -8.84 -16.65 9.19
N SER A 179 -8.95 -17.84 9.77
CA SER A 179 -8.07 -18.97 9.48
C SER A 179 -8.24 -19.45 8.04
N LEU A 180 -9.49 -19.54 7.53
CA LEU A 180 -9.75 -19.93 6.15
C LEU A 180 -9.37 -18.89 5.09
N THR A 181 -9.25 -17.63 5.51
CA THR A 181 -8.84 -16.49 4.67
C THR A 181 -7.37 -16.09 4.89
N ASN A 182 -6.59 -16.90 5.59
CA ASN A 182 -5.16 -16.68 5.86
C ASN A 182 -4.83 -15.32 6.51
N HIS A 183 -5.72 -14.76 7.33
CA HIS A 183 -5.38 -13.58 8.11
C HIS A 183 -4.35 -13.95 9.19
N THR A 184 -3.25 -13.20 9.26
CA THR A 184 -2.27 -13.31 10.34
C THR A 184 -2.87 -12.89 11.67
N LEU A 185 -2.27 -13.33 12.79
CA LEU A 185 -2.75 -12.97 14.12
C LEU A 185 -2.80 -11.45 14.34
N ALA A 186 -1.80 -10.71 13.86
CA ALA A 186 -1.76 -9.25 13.94
C ALA A 186 -2.95 -8.61 13.21
N THR A 187 -3.24 -9.07 11.99
CA THR A 187 -4.40 -8.59 11.23
C THR A 187 -5.73 -8.90 11.92
N ARG A 188 -5.87 -10.09 12.54
CA ARG A 188 -7.06 -10.46 13.33
C ARG A 188 -7.28 -9.50 14.49
N ILE A 189 -6.23 -9.23 15.27
CA ILE A 189 -6.27 -8.33 16.43
C ILE A 189 -6.60 -6.90 15.99
N GLN A 190 -5.91 -6.35 15.00
CA GLN A 190 -6.18 -5.00 14.50
C GLN A 190 -7.61 -4.84 13.99
N LEU A 191 -8.09 -5.81 13.20
CA LEU A 191 -9.45 -5.79 12.69
C LEU A 191 -10.46 -5.83 13.84
N PHE A 192 -10.19 -6.63 14.86
CA PHE A 192 -11.00 -6.72 16.07
C PHE A 192 -11.05 -5.38 16.82
N GLU A 193 -9.89 -4.81 17.13
CA GLU A 193 -9.77 -3.59 17.93
C GLU A 193 -10.28 -2.33 17.21
N LYS A 194 -10.25 -2.32 15.87
CA LYS A 194 -10.82 -1.24 15.05
C LYS A 194 -12.33 -1.30 14.95
N HIS A 195 -12.92 -2.51 15.02
CA HIS A 195 -14.35 -2.73 14.90
C HIS A 195 -14.95 -3.34 16.17
N TRP A 196 -14.39 -3.03 17.33
CA TRP A 196 -14.74 -3.65 18.62
C TRP A 196 -16.22 -3.54 18.98
N VAL A 197 -16.91 -2.47 18.55
CA VAL A 197 -18.35 -2.27 18.76
C VAL A 197 -19.17 -3.29 17.98
N PHE A 198 -18.77 -3.58 16.74
CA PHE A 198 -19.40 -4.61 15.93
C PHE A 198 -19.25 -5.97 16.62
N PHE A 199 -18.04 -6.30 17.07
CA PHE A 199 -17.77 -7.57 17.75
C PHE A 199 -18.47 -7.67 19.10
N LEU A 200 -18.58 -6.56 19.84
CA LEU A 200 -19.38 -6.50 21.07
C LEU A 200 -20.85 -6.81 20.77
N GLY A 201 -21.43 -6.15 19.76
CA GLY A 201 -22.82 -6.39 19.35
C GLY A 201 -23.07 -7.81 18.86
N PHE A 202 -22.12 -8.36 18.08
CA PHE A 202 -22.19 -9.74 17.60
C PHE A 202 -22.15 -10.75 18.75
N GLY A 203 -21.15 -10.64 19.63
CA GLY A 203 -20.95 -11.58 20.74
C GLY A 203 -21.95 -11.43 21.88
N ASN A 204 -22.58 -10.26 22.01
CA ASN A 204 -23.67 -10.03 22.96
C ASN A 204 -24.81 -11.03 22.74
N ALA A 205 -25.16 -11.31 21.47
CA ALA A 205 -26.21 -12.28 21.15
C ALA A 205 -25.90 -13.70 21.68
N CYS A 206 -24.63 -14.10 21.76
CA CYS A 206 -24.21 -15.35 22.40
C CYS A 206 -24.28 -15.23 23.93
N THR A 207 -23.76 -14.12 24.46
CA THR A 207 -23.47 -13.96 25.89
C THR A 207 -24.73 -13.77 26.72
N ILE A 208 -25.72 -13.04 26.21
CA ILE A 208 -26.97 -12.80 26.93
C ILE A 208 -27.75 -14.09 27.20
N VAL A 209 -27.63 -15.07 26.30
CA VAL A 209 -28.33 -16.37 26.39
C VAL A 209 -27.79 -17.20 27.55
N ILE A 210 -26.50 -17.09 27.86
CA ILE A 210 -25.86 -17.91 28.89
C ILE A 210 -25.66 -17.23 30.24
N MET A 211 -25.68 -15.90 30.28
CA MET A 211 -25.42 -15.13 31.50
C MET A 211 -26.33 -15.53 32.67
N PHE A 212 -27.55 -15.97 32.37
CA PHE A 212 -28.55 -16.35 33.36
C PHE A 212 -28.62 -17.86 33.62
N THR A 213 -27.62 -18.62 33.17
CA THR A 213 -27.63 -20.08 33.23
C THR A 213 -26.44 -20.63 34.02
N SER A 214 -26.57 -21.84 34.56
CA SER A 214 -25.43 -22.52 35.18
C SER A 214 -24.35 -22.84 34.14
N PHE A 215 -23.09 -22.97 34.55
CA PHE A 215 -21.96 -23.23 33.64
C PHE A 215 -22.24 -24.37 32.63
N TYR A 216 -22.69 -25.54 33.12
CA TYR A 216 -22.96 -26.68 32.25
C TYR A 216 -24.19 -26.48 31.37
N THR A 217 -25.23 -25.82 31.88
CA THR A 217 -26.43 -25.46 31.08
C THR A 217 -26.06 -24.48 29.97
N GLY A 218 -25.28 -23.44 30.28
CA GLY A 218 -24.82 -22.45 29.31
C GLY A 218 -23.89 -23.06 28.27
N ALA A 219 -22.98 -23.95 28.67
CA ALA A 219 -22.11 -24.69 27.77
C ALA A 219 -22.91 -25.55 26.78
N ALA A 220 -23.96 -26.24 27.23
CA ALA A 220 -24.83 -27.01 26.35
C ALA A 220 -25.61 -26.14 25.35
N ILE A 221 -26.14 -25.00 25.81
CA ILE A 221 -26.90 -24.07 24.95
C ILE A 221 -25.98 -23.46 23.88
N ILE A 222 -24.79 -22.99 24.28
CA ILE A 222 -23.79 -22.48 23.34
C ILE A 222 -23.35 -23.57 22.38
N GLY A 223 -23.18 -24.81 22.86
CA GLY A 223 -22.84 -25.95 22.02
C GLY A 223 -23.73 -26.12 20.77
N VAL A 224 -25.01 -25.74 20.88
CA VAL A 224 -25.97 -25.74 19.77
C VAL A 224 -25.99 -24.42 18.99
N LEU A 225 -25.91 -23.29 19.68
CA LEU A 225 -26.02 -21.98 19.02
C LEU A 225 -24.75 -21.61 18.26
N PHE A 226 -23.59 -22.08 18.71
CA PHE A 226 -22.28 -21.69 18.19
C PHE A 226 -22.09 -21.96 16.68
N PRO A 227 -22.50 -23.13 16.12
CA PRO A 227 -22.54 -23.33 14.67
C PRO A 227 -23.30 -22.25 13.89
N LEU A 228 -24.45 -21.78 14.41
CA LEU A 228 -25.23 -20.73 13.75
C LEU A 228 -24.46 -19.41 13.73
N PHE A 229 -23.74 -19.11 14.81
CA PHE A 229 -22.89 -17.93 14.89
C PHE A 229 -21.68 -18.01 13.97
N ILE A 230 -21.06 -19.19 13.80
CA ILE A 230 -20.01 -19.41 12.78
C ILE A 230 -20.55 -19.09 11.38
N LEU A 231 -21.74 -19.61 11.02
CA LEU A 231 -22.36 -19.32 9.72
C LEU A 231 -22.61 -17.83 9.49
N ILE A 232 -23.07 -17.11 10.53
CA ILE A 232 -23.28 -15.67 10.47
C ILE A 232 -21.94 -14.93 10.35
N ALA A 233 -20.92 -15.32 11.12
CA ALA A 233 -19.58 -14.73 11.06
C ALA A 233 -18.96 -14.88 9.66
N SER A 234 -19.08 -16.07 9.04
CA SER A 234 -18.60 -16.35 7.69
C SER A 234 -19.13 -15.36 6.65
N ASP A 235 -20.41 -15.02 6.69
CA ASP A 235 -21.05 -14.06 5.77
C ASP A 235 -20.99 -12.58 6.23
N SER A 236 -20.50 -12.31 7.44
CA SER A 236 -20.45 -10.95 7.98
C SER A 236 -19.19 -10.19 7.55
N ASP A 237 -19.35 -8.90 7.24
CA ASP A 237 -18.23 -7.99 6.94
C ASP A 237 -18.23 -6.79 7.90
N PRO A 238 -17.37 -6.79 8.94
CA PRO A 238 -17.25 -5.70 9.89
C PRO A 238 -16.88 -4.35 9.24
N ARG A 239 -16.08 -4.37 8.17
CA ARG A 239 -15.61 -3.15 7.49
C ARG A 239 -16.74 -2.47 6.75
N GLY A 240 -17.47 -3.23 5.93
CA GLY A 240 -18.62 -2.73 5.18
C GLY A 240 -19.70 -2.16 6.09
N VAL A 241 -19.98 -2.80 7.23
CA VAL A 241 -20.95 -2.28 8.22
C VAL A 241 -20.47 -0.95 8.81
N HIS A 242 -19.19 -0.84 9.18
CA HIS A 242 -18.64 0.41 9.70
C HIS A 242 -18.72 1.54 8.67
N GLN A 243 -18.37 1.27 7.41
CA GLN A 243 -18.47 2.24 6.31
C GLN A 243 -19.91 2.69 6.07
N GLN A 244 -20.89 1.78 6.08
CA GLN A 244 -22.30 2.12 5.92
C GLN A 244 -22.81 3.03 7.04
N VAL A 245 -22.44 2.75 8.29
CA VAL A 245 -22.82 3.57 9.44
C VAL A 245 -22.13 4.93 9.39
N ALA A 246 -20.84 4.97 9.06
CA ALA A 246 -20.10 6.22 8.91
C ALA A 246 -20.70 7.11 7.81
N ALA A 247 -21.05 6.52 6.66
CA ALA A 247 -21.73 7.23 5.57
C ALA A 247 -23.11 7.74 6.00
N HIS A 248 -23.86 6.95 6.78
CA HIS A 248 -25.15 7.38 7.31
C HIS A 248 -25.03 8.56 8.27
N GLU A 249 -24.07 8.55 9.19
CA GLU A 249 -23.85 9.67 10.11
C GLU A 249 -23.31 10.91 9.40
N ALA A 250 -22.43 10.73 8.41
CA ALA A 250 -21.96 11.82 7.55
C ALA A 250 -23.14 12.50 6.82
N SER A 251 -24.14 11.74 6.36
CA SER A 251 -25.35 12.29 5.75
C SER A 251 -26.20 13.15 6.71
N ARG A 252 -25.97 13.01 8.03
CA ARG A 252 -26.61 13.78 9.11
C ARG A 252 -25.70 14.89 9.66
N GLY A 253 -24.58 15.17 9.02
CA GLY A 253 -23.61 16.19 9.43
C GLY A 253 -22.81 15.83 10.69
N ARG A 254 -22.72 14.54 11.04
CA ARG A 254 -21.93 14.05 12.18
C ARG A 254 -20.76 13.21 11.68
N GLN A 255 -19.57 13.46 12.21
CA GLN A 255 -18.39 12.65 11.91
C GLN A 255 -18.22 11.58 12.97
N LEU A 256 -18.32 10.31 12.58
CA LEU A 256 -18.14 9.19 13.50
C LEU A 256 -16.65 8.83 13.59
N GLN A 257 -15.95 9.33 14.61
CA GLN A 257 -14.60 8.86 14.95
C GLN A 257 -14.71 7.80 16.07
N MET A 258 -14.55 6.52 15.74
CA MET A 258 -14.39 5.48 16.75
C MET A 258 -12.91 5.26 17.07
N GLY A 259 -12.54 5.41 18.34
CA GLY A 259 -11.21 5.04 18.83
C GLY A 259 -10.99 3.53 18.82
N ARG A 260 -9.73 3.11 18.68
CA ARG A 260 -9.29 1.72 18.83
C ARG A 260 -9.46 1.30 20.29
N ALA A 261 -10.04 0.14 20.54
CA ALA A 261 -10.06 -0.44 21.89
C ALA A 261 -8.82 -1.32 22.07
N PRO A 262 -7.84 -0.94 22.92
CA PRO A 262 -6.56 -1.62 23.05
C PRO A 262 -6.69 -2.89 23.93
N VAL A 263 -7.60 -3.79 23.58
CA VAL A 263 -7.93 -4.99 24.38
C VAL A 263 -6.76 -5.97 24.43
N PHE A 264 -5.92 -5.97 23.38
CA PHE A 264 -4.78 -6.86 23.22
C PHE A 264 -3.44 -6.13 23.23
N ASP A 265 -3.39 -4.82 23.52
CA ASP A 265 -2.15 -4.02 23.46
C ASP A 265 -1.05 -4.51 24.41
N THR A 266 -1.41 -5.07 25.57
CA THR A 266 -0.44 -5.69 26.48
C THR A 266 0.20 -6.96 25.90
N SER A 267 -0.35 -7.52 24.82
CA SER A 267 0.17 -8.70 24.10
C SER A 267 0.81 -8.39 22.75
N THR A 268 0.52 -7.22 22.15
CA THR A 268 1.10 -6.76 20.87
C THR A 268 2.31 -5.84 21.03
N TRP A 269 2.70 -5.46 22.26
CA TRP A 269 3.91 -4.65 22.50
C TRP A 269 5.21 -5.25 21.92
N LEU A 270 5.19 -6.56 21.61
CA LEU A 270 6.31 -7.27 20.95
C LEU A 270 6.30 -7.16 19.41
N THR A 271 5.24 -6.63 18.77
CA THR A 271 5.10 -6.55 17.29
C THR A 271 4.60 -5.20 16.75
N SER A 272 4.19 -4.25 17.60
CA SER A 272 3.65 -2.95 17.21
C SER A 272 4.67 -1.79 17.25
N ALA A 273 5.91 -2.03 17.66
CA ALA A 273 6.88 -0.98 18.00
C ALA A 273 7.77 -0.46 16.85
N ASP A 274 7.47 -0.80 15.59
CA ASP A 274 8.41 -0.52 14.50
C ASP A 274 8.19 0.83 13.81
N TRP A 275 7.06 1.54 14.00
CA TRP A 275 6.83 2.86 13.40
C TRP A 275 5.72 3.65 14.13
N SER A 276 5.71 4.98 13.96
CA SER A 276 4.65 5.88 14.44
C SER A 276 4.10 6.74 13.30
N ARG A 277 2.78 6.99 13.31
CA ARG A 277 2.14 7.86 12.30
C ARG A 277 2.58 9.32 12.42
N SER A 278 2.72 9.84 13.64
CA SER A 278 3.20 11.21 13.84
C SER A 278 4.61 11.40 13.29
N ASP A 279 5.44 10.37 13.46
CA ASP A 279 6.84 10.39 13.10
C ASP A 279 6.98 10.33 11.58
N TRP A 280 6.23 9.41 10.95
CA TRP A 280 6.15 9.33 9.50
C TRP A 280 5.59 10.60 8.85
N ALA A 281 4.54 11.18 9.44
CA ALA A 281 3.97 12.45 8.96
C ALA A 281 4.97 13.62 9.06
N GLY A 282 5.93 13.56 9.99
CA GLY A 282 7.02 14.54 10.10
C GLY A 282 7.91 14.58 8.87
N ALA A 283 7.97 13.49 8.11
CA ALA A 283 8.74 13.38 6.87
C ALA A 283 8.13 14.18 5.70
N TYR A 284 6.92 14.73 5.87
CA TYR A 284 6.20 15.56 4.90
C TYR A 284 5.96 16.99 5.44
N ALA A 285 6.98 17.59 6.04
CA ALA A 285 6.92 18.98 6.51
C ALA A 285 7.43 19.94 5.43
N THR A 286 6.73 21.05 5.16
CA THR A 286 7.21 22.05 4.19
C THR A 286 8.60 22.55 4.58
N THR A 287 9.50 22.62 3.60
CA THR A 287 10.88 23.07 3.82
C THR A 287 11.21 24.34 3.04
N ALA A 288 12.13 25.13 3.58
CA ALA A 288 12.67 26.29 2.88
C ALA A 288 13.68 25.83 1.81
N GLU A 289 13.77 26.59 0.73
CA GLU A 289 14.86 26.40 -0.23
C GLU A 289 16.16 27.03 0.27
N GLU A 290 17.28 26.43 -0.13
CA GLU A 290 18.65 26.81 0.25
C GLU A 290 19.44 27.16 -1.02
N PRO A 291 19.13 28.29 -1.70
CA PRO A 291 19.65 28.59 -3.03
C PRO A 291 21.15 28.89 -3.05
N GLU A 292 21.69 29.49 -1.98
CA GLU A 292 23.13 29.73 -1.86
C GLU A 292 23.90 28.42 -1.59
N GLY A 293 23.23 27.43 -1.00
CA GLY A 293 23.81 26.16 -0.60
C GLY A 293 24.82 26.28 0.56
N TYR A 294 25.24 25.13 1.09
CA TYR A 294 26.16 25.06 2.21
C TYR A 294 26.94 23.73 2.23
N TRP A 295 28.10 23.74 2.88
CA TRP A 295 28.90 22.53 3.12
C TRP A 295 28.27 21.69 4.23
N LEU A 296 28.15 20.39 4.00
CA LEU A 296 27.60 19.44 4.98
C LEU A 296 28.66 18.99 5.97
N THR A 297 28.21 18.69 7.20
CA THR A 297 29.03 17.95 8.17
C THR A 297 29.03 16.48 7.78
N VAL A 298 30.23 15.92 7.60
CA VAL A 298 30.43 14.52 7.24
C VAL A 298 30.88 13.75 8.48
N GLU A 299 30.12 12.73 8.86
CA GLU A 299 30.54 11.72 9.84
C GLU A 299 30.99 10.46 9.11
N GLY A 300 32.05 9.81 9.59
CA GLY A 300 32.70 8.71 8.86
C GLY A 300 33.64 9.23 7.77
N THR A 301 33.83 8.45 6.71
CA THR A 301 34.77 8.77 5.63
C THR A 301 34.09 8.62 4.29
N LEU A 302 33.92 9.73 3.57
CA LEU A 302 33.50 9.69 2.17
C LEU A 302 34.63 9.05 1.32
N PRO A 303 34.33 8.01 0.53
CA PRO A 303 35.31 7.40 -0.37
C PRO A 303 35.91 8.43 -1.33
N ALA A 304 37.23 8.45 -1.51
CA ALA A 304 37.90 9.41 -2.40
C ALA A 304 37.47 9.29 -3.87
N GLU A 305 37.08 8.08 -4.28
CA GLU A 305 36.58 7.76 -5.62
C GLU A 305 35.12 8.22 -5.83
N LEU A 306 34.37 8.51 -4.76
CA LEU A 306 32.99 9.00 -4.87
C LEU A 306 33.00 10.50 -5.19
N LYS A 307 33.01 10.82 -6.48
CA LYS A 307 33.00 12.18 -7.01
C LYS A 307 31.87 12.37 -8.01
N GLY A 308 31.07 13.42 -7.82
CA GLY A 308 29.94 13.73 -8.69
C GLY A 308 28.87 14.55 -8.00
N THR A 309 27.66 14.53 -8.55
CA THR A 309 26.50 15.25 -8.02
C THR A 309 25.26 14.38 -8.07
N TYR A 310 24.56 14.27 -6.94
CA TYR A 310 23.22 13.69 -6.87
C TYR A 310 22.17 14.78 -7.00
N PHE A 311 21.41 14.78 -8.09
CA PHE A 311 20.23 15.63 -8.24
C PHE A 311 18.99 14.85 -7.83
N ARG A 312 18.10 15.45 -7.05
CA ARG A 312 16.84 14.80 -6.65
C ARG A 312 15.70 15.80 -6.62
N ASN A 313 14.51 15.37 -7.05
CA ASN A 313 13.28 16.17 -7.05
C ASN A 313 12.23 15.58 -6.11
N GLY A 314 11.20 16.36 -5.81
CA GLY A 314 10.09 15.95 -4.97
C GLY A 314 9.23 17.13 -4.54
N PRO A 315 8.03 16.88 -3.98
CA PRO A 315 7.24 17.94 -3.38
C PRO A 315 7.96 18.52 -2.15
N GLY A 316 8.20 19.84 -2.15
CA GLY A 316 8.80 20.55 -1.02
C GLY A 316 7.81 21.31 -0.15
N GLU A 317 6.59 21.55 -0.66
CA GLU A 317 5.55 22.37 -0.03
C GLU A 317 4.25 21.56 0.10
N PHE A 318 3.72 21.49 1.32
CA PHE A 318 2.50 20.76 1.68
C PHE A 318 1.39 21.67 2.20
N GLU A 319 1.57 23.00 2.10
CA GLU A 319 0.56 24.00 2.37
C GLU A 319 0.81 25.27 1.53
N VAL A 320 -0.26 25.90 1.05
CA VAL A 320 -0.20 27.20 0.36
C VAL A 320 -1.06 28.20 1.13
N GLY A 321 -0.39 29.17 1.75
CA GLY A 321 -1.05 30.09 2.69
C GLY A 321 -1.59 29.33 3.91
N GLN A 322 -2.91 29.34 4.11
CA GLN A 322 -3.57 28.63 5.21
C GLN A 322 -4.15 27.27 4.79
N GLN A 323 -4.05 26.91 3.51
CA GLN A 323 -4.65 25.69 2.99
C GLN A 323 -3.61 24.57 2.89
N ALA A 324 -3.89 23.43 3.51
CA ALA A 324 -3.11 22.22 3.33
C ALA A 324 -3.29 21.63 1.92
N ILE A 325 -2.21 21.08 1.38
CA ILE A 325 -2.23 20.25 0.19
C ILE A 325 -2.82 18.88 0.57
N ALA A 326 -3.77 18.38 -0.21
CA ALA A 326 -4.51 17.15 0.11
C ALA A 326 -3.64 15.90 -0.02
N HIS A 327 -2.79 15.85 -1.06
CA HIS A 327 -1.90 14.73 -1.36
C HIS A 327 -0.47 15.22 -1.65
N PRO A 328 0.59 14.57 -1.14
CA PRO A 328 1.98 14.99 -1.35
C PRO A 328 2.35 15.32 -2.80
N PHE A 329 1.87 14.53 -3.77
CA PHE A 329 2.18 14.72 -5.19
C PHE A 329 1.61 16.01 -5.81
N ASP A 330 0.70 16.71 -5.12
CA ASP A 330 0.18 18.01 -5.55
C ASP A 330 1.07 19.19 -5.09
N GLY A 331 2.10 18.93 -4.28
CA GLY A 331 3.06 19.91 -3.80
C GLY A 331 4.05 20.36 -4.88
N HIS A 332 4.49 21.61 -4.83
CA HIS A 332 5.43 22.16 -5.82
C HIS A 332 6.82 21.52 -5.71
N GLY A 333 7.46 21.32 -6.86
CA GLY A 333 8.76 20.65 -6.98
C GLY A 333 9.90 21.44 -6.34
N LEU A 334 10.61 20.79 -5.44
CA LEU A 334 11.85 21.24 -4.81
C LEU A 334 13.00 20.34 -5.29
N VAL A 335 13.83 20.90 -6.16
CA VAL A 335 15.03 20.22 -6.65
C VAL A 335 16.16 20.44 -5.66
N THR A 336 16.91 19.38 -5.41
CA THR A 336 18.08 19.35 -4.54
C THR A 336 19.29 18.88 -5.33
N SER A 337 20.47 19.38 -4.94
CA SER A 337 21.76 18.99 -5.46
C SER A 337 22.68 18.68 -4.28
N LEU A 338 23.29 17.49 -4.28
CA LEU A 338 24.32 17.06 -3.35
C LEU A 338 25.59 16.78 -4.15
N ALA A 339 26.50 17.75 -4.19
CA ALA A 339 27.77 17.63 -4.90
C ALA A 339 28.85 17.09 -3.95
N ILE A 340 29.53 16.01 -4.34
CA ILE A 340 30.56 15.33 -3.54
C ILE A 340 31.89 15.37 -4.30
N LYS A 341 32.95 15.84 -3.65
CA LYS A 341 34.31 15.85 -4.17
C LYS A 341 35.32 15.98 -3.03
N ASP A 342 36.45 15.29 -3.15
CA ASP A 342 37.59 15.40 -2.22
C ASP A 342 37.20 15.22 -0.73
N GLY A 343 36.30 14.26 -0.46
CA GLY A 343 35.84 13.95 0.89
C GLY A 343 34.88 14.99 1.51
N ARG A 344 34.41 15.96 0.72
CA ARG A 344 33.47 16.99 1.14
C ARG A 344 32.17 16.88 0.36
N ALA A 345 31.09 17.37 0.95
CA ALA A 345 29.77 17.41 0.34
C ALA A 345 29.16 18.82 0.45
N PHE A 346 28.61 19.31 -0.65
CA PHE A 346 27.92 20.60 -0.76
C PHE A 346 26.47 20.38 -1.15
N PHE A 347 25.55 20.96 -0.38
CA PHE A 347 24.11 20.82 -0.59
C PHE A 347 23.49 22.14 -1.04
N ARG A 348 22.53 22.06 -1.96
CA ARG A 348 21.71 23.19 -2.43
C ARG A 348 20.30 22.71 -2.73
N SER A 349 19.31 23.58 -2.54
CA SER A 349 17.93 23.29 -2.95
C SER A 349 17.23 24.52 -3.52
N ARG A 350 16.31 24.32 -4.47
CA ARG A 350 15.51 25.39 -5.07
C ARG A 350 14.18 24.87 -5.58
N TYR A 351 13.10 25.61 -5.35
CA TYR A 351 11.82 25.29 -5.98
C TYR A 351 11.86 25.60 -7.47
N VAL A 352 11.25 24.72 -8.28
CA VAL A 352 11.04 24.97 -9.70
C VAL A 352 10.04 26.10 -9.86
N ARG A 353 10.45 27.16 -10.56
CA ARG A 353 9.65 28.38 -10.72
C ARG A 353 8.64 28.24 -11.87
N THR A 354 7.72 27.28 -11.73
CA THR A 354 6.58 27.13 -12.65
C THR A 354 5.69 28.38 -12.64
N ALA A 355 4.82 28.53 -13.64
CA ALA A 355 3.92 29.67 -13.70
C ALA A 355 2.95 29.65 -12.50
N GLU A 356 2.46 28.46 -12.17
CA GLU A 356 1.52 28.16 -11.11
C GLU A 356 2.16 28.43 -9.74
N PHE A 357 3.40 27.98 -9.50
CA PHE A 357 4.15 28.28 -8.29
C PHE A 357 4.26 29.79 -8.06
N LYS A 358 4.66 30.55 -9.09
CA LYS A 358 4.82 32.01 -8.98
C LYS A 358 3.51 32.71 -8.60
N GLN A 359 2.39 32.27 -9.16
CA GLN A 359 1.07 32.85 -8.89
C GLN A 359 0.56 32.49 -7.50
N GLU A 360 0.59 31.21 -7.12
CA GLU A 360 0.15 30.74 -5.79
C GLU A 360 1.00 31.36 -4.68
N ARG A 361 2.32 31.48 -4.90
CA ARG A 361 3.23 32.12 -3.93
C ARG A 361 2.96 33.62 -3.80
N LYS A 362 2.63 34.32 -4.89
CA LYS A 362 2.29 35.75 -4.84
C LYS A 362 0.99 36.00 -4.09
N GLN A 363 -0.01 35.12 -4.26
CA GLN A 363 -1.34 35.27 -3.67
C GLN A 363 -1.51 34.58 -2.30
N GLN A 364 -0.54 33.74 -1.90
CA GLN A 364 -0.59 32.95 -0.67
C GLN A 364 -1.90 32.17 -0.52
N ARG A 365 -2.34 31.54 -1.62
CA ARG A 365 -3.57 30.75 -1.70
C ARG A 365 -3.44 29.71 -2.81
N VAL A 366 -4.07 28.54 -2.63
CA VAL A 366 -4.25 27.57 -3.72
C VAL A 366 -5.13 28.22 -4.80
N LEU A 367 -4.58 28.34 -6.01
CA LEU A 367 -5.24 28.95 -7.15
C LEU A 367 -5.68 27.93 -8.18
N PHE A 368 -5.00 26.78 -8.24
CA PHE A 368 -5.22 25.76 -9.26
C PHE A 368 -5.68 24.45 -8.62
N ARG A 369 -6.55 23.72 -9.32
CA ARG A 369 -6.81 22.32 -8.99
C ARG A 369 -5.58 21.48 -9.34
N ALA A 370 -5.27 20.50 -8.49
CA ALA A 370 -4.18 19.57 -8.71
C ALA A 370 -4.68 18.14 -9.02
N SER A 371 -3.78 17.27 -9.45
CA SER A 371 -4.11 15.93 -9.99
C SER A 371 -4.66 14.97 -8.93
N PHE A 372 -4.20 15.08 -7.67
CA PHE A 372 -4.41 14.06 -6.63
C PHE A 372 -5.33 14.50 -5.49
N GLY A 373 -6.16 15.52 -5.73
CA GLY A 373 -7.29 15.85 -4.85
C GLY A 373 -7.22 17.22 -4.17
N THR A 374 -6.15 17.98 -4.34
CA THR A 374 -6.10 19.36 -3.86
C THR A 374 -7.02 20.25 -4.68
N GLN A 375 -8.05 20.79 -4.02
CA GLN A 375 -9.08 21.64 -4.62
C GLN A 375 -8.87 23.12 -4.33
N ARG A 376 -9.46 23.97 -5.15
CA ARG A 376 -9.53 25.42 -4.92
C ARG A 376 -10.52 25.75 -3.82
N PRO A 377 -10.28 26.81 -3.03
CA PRO A 377 -11.28 27.36 -2.12
C PRO A 377 -12.55 27.76 -2.85
N GLY A 378 -13.72 27.50 -2.25
CA GLY A 378 -15.04 27.83 -2.82
C GLY A 378 -15.94 26.62 -3.09
N GLY A 379 -15.49 25.41 -2.74
CA GLY A 379 -16.30 24.20 -2.79
C GLY A 379 -16.53 23.67 -4.22
N PRO A 380 -17.53 22.80 -4.42
CA PRO A 380 -17.75 22.12 -5.71
C PRO A 380 -17.92 23.07 -6.89
N TRP A 381 -18.59 24.22 -6.71
CA TRP A 381 -18.80 25.18 -7.77
C TRP A 381 -17.52 25.86 -8.26
N ALA A 382 -16.56 26.07 -7.35
CA ALA A 382 -15.25 26.61 -7.72
C ALA A 382 -14.37 25.60 -8.44
N ASN A 383 -14.71 24.30 -8.42
CA ASN A 383 -13.88 23.22 -8.96
C ASN A 383 -14.59 22.42 -10.08
N ALA A 384 -15.87 22.67 -10.33
CA ALA A 384 -16.64 21.98 -11.35
C ALA A 384 -16.08 22.29 -12.75
N LEU A 385 -16.01 21.27 -13.60
CA LEU A 385 -15.54 21.32 -15.00
C LEU A 385 -14.06 21.69 -15.19
N ASP A 386 -13.32 21.96 -14.12
CA ASP A 386 -11.89 22.22 -14.16
C ASP A 386 -11.10 20.91 -14.18
N VAL A 387 -10.75 20.47 -15.38
CA VAL A 387 -10.12 19.18 -15.66
C VAL A 387 -8.62 19.29 -15.98
N ILE A 388 -8.05 20.50 -15.90
CA ILE A 388 -6.66 20.76 -16.27
C ILE A 388 -5.84 20.89 -14.98
N PRO A 389 -5.01 19.89 -14.63
CA PRO A 389 -4.19 19.97 -13.43
C PRO A 389 -3.03 20.97 -13.61
N LYS A 390 -2.60 21.60 -12.52
CA LYS A 390 -1.38 22.42 -12.50
C LYS A 390 -0.11 21.61 -12.77
N ASN A 391 0.87 22.22 -13.44
CA ASN A 391 2.21 21.66 -13.54
C ASN A 391 3.04 22.01 -12.29
N VAL A 392 3.39 20.99 -11.52
CA VAL A 392 4.18 21.12 -10.27
C VAL A 392 5.67 20.79 -10.44
N ALA A 393 6.08 20.22 -11.58
CA ALA A 393 7.49 19.90 -11.89
C ALA A 393 8.24 19.18 -10.76
N ASN A 394 7.63 18.17 -10.13
CA ASN A 394 8.08 17.61 -8.84
C ASN A 394 8.53 16.14 -8.89
N THR A 395 8.39 15.43 -10.01
CA THR A 395 8.51 13.96 -10.01
C THR A 395 9.95 13.48 -10.08
N ASN A 396 10.72 13.97 -11.06
CA ASN A 396 12.12 13.58 -11.26
C ASN A 396 12.94 14.79 -11.71
N VAL A 397 14.27 14.68 -11.65
CA VAL A 397 15.22 15.63 -12.23
C VAL A 397 16.33 14.86 -12.93
N MET A 398 16.59 15.19 -14.19
CA MET A 398 17.63 14.54 -14.98
C MET A 398 18.62 15.56 -15.51
N LEU A 399 19.89 15.20 -15.58
CA LEU A 399 20.91 15.93 -16.33
C LEU A 399 21.42 15.03 -17.45
N TRP A 400 21.19 15.45 -18.70
CA TRP A 400 21.64 14.73 -19.89
C TRP A 400 21.95 15.70 -21.03
N GLY A 401 23.05 15.49 -21.77
CA GLY A 401 23.46 16.33 -22.90
C GLY A 401 23.47 17.84 -22.57
N GLY A 402 24.00 18.20 -21.39
CA GLY A 402 24.04 19.59 -20.92
C GLY A 402 22.69 20.23 -20.55
N ARG A 403 21.61 19.44 -20.48
CA ARG A 403 20.27 19.89 -20.09
C ARG A 403 19.88 19.29 -18.74
N CYS A 404 19.70 20.15 -17.73
CA CYS A 404 19.10 19.76 -16.47
C CYS A 404 17.58 20.00 -16.56
N LEU A 405 16.76 18.96 -16.47
CA LEU A 405 15.31 19.01 -16.65
C LEU A 405 14.60 18.51 -15.39
N ALA A 406 13.69 19.32 -14.85
CA ALA A 406 12.71 18.89 -13.87
C ALA A 406 11.47 18.34 -14.60
N LEU A 407 11.09 17.11 -14.27
CA LEU A 407 10.07 16.34 -14.97
C LEU A 407 8.79 16.20 -14.13
N PHE A 408 7.64 16.10 -14.79
CA PHE A 408 6.34 15.88 -14.18
C PHE A 408 5.40 15.17 -15.15
N GLU A 409 4.82 14.05 -14.71
CA GLU A 409 4.10 13.09 -15.56
C GLU A 409 3.00 13.70 -16.43
N ALA A 410 2.33 14.75 -15.97
CA ALA A 410 1.17 15.32 -16.65
C ALA A 410 1.46 16.64 -17.37
N GLY A 411 2.74 17.00 -17.58
CA GLY A 411 3.10 18.28 -18.21
C GLY A 411 4.45 18.29 -18.89
N GLN A 412 4.81 19.46 -19.43
CA GLN A 412 6.11 19.68 -20.05
C GLN A 412 7.22 19.86 -19.00
N PRO A 413 8.47 19.47 -19.33
CA PRO A 413 9.61 19.62 -18.44
C PRO A 413 10.04 21.08 -18.30
N HIS A 414 10.72 21.38 -17.19
CA HIS A 414 11.34 22.68 -16.94
C HIS A 414 12.86 22.58 -16.95
N ARG A 415 13.52 23.41 -17.74
CA ARG A 415 14.98 23.49 -17.75
C ARG A 415 15.50 24.27 -16.55
N LEU A 416 16.55 23.74 -15.93
CA LEU A 416 17.26 24.31 -14.81
C LEU A 416 18.72 24.57 -15.17
N ASP A 417 19.33 25.52 -14.48
CA ASP A 417 20.77 25.66 -14.42
C ASP A 417 21.34 24.63 -13.42
N PRO A 418 22.28 23.75 -13.81
CA PRO A 418 22.74 22.64 -12.96
C PRO A 418 23.57 23.10 -11.76
N PHE A 419 24.24 24.25 -11.84
CA PHE A 419 24.99 24.80 -10.70
C PHE A 419 24.04 25.44 -9.69
N THR A 420 23.17 26.35 -10.12
CA THR A 420 22.37 27.21 -9.25
C THR A 420 20.94 26.71 -9.00
N LEU A 421 20.52 25.67 -9.72
CA LEU A 421 19.14 25.16 -9.78
C LEU A 421 18.11 26.23 -10.22
N ALA A 422 18.57 27.33 -10.82
CA ALA A 422 17.70 28.40 -11.29
C ALA A 422 16.84 27.90 -12.46
N THR A 423 15.53 28.12 -12.38
CA THR A 423 14.61 27.76 -13.47
C THR A 423 14.77 28.70 -14.66
N GLN A 424 15.10 28.13 -15.81
CA GLN A 424 15.25 28.85 -17.08
C GLN A 424 13.91 28.96 -17.83
N GLY A 425 13.04 27.96 -17.71
CA GLY A 425 11.70 27.95 -18.32
C GLY A 425 11.26 26.56 -18.75
N LEU A 426 10.19 26.48 -19.54
CA LEU A 426 9.78 25.23 -20.18
C LEU A 426 10.80 24.82 -21.24
N ASP A 427 11.09 23.52 -21.32
CA ASP A 427 11.86 22.93 -22.42
C ASP A 427 10.93 22.08 -23.29
N LEU A 428 10.98 22.28 -24.60
CA LEU A 428 10.18 21.54 -25.58
C LEU A 428 11.02 20.52 -26.36
N LEU A 429 12.18 20.14 -25.81
CA LEU A 429 13.13 19.19 -26.38
C LEU A 429 13.52 19.55 -27.82
N GLY A 430 13.83 20.82 -28.07
CA GLY A 430 14.17 21.30 -29.42
C GLY A 430 12.99 21.34 -30.39
N GLY A 431 11.75 21.30 -29.90
CA GLY A 431 10.52 21.31 -30.71
C GLY A 431 9.87 19.94 -30.89
N CYS A 432 10.42 18.89 -30.29
CA CYS A 432 9.80 17.56 -30.28
C CYS A 432 8.49 17.54 -29.49
N LEU A 433 8.35 18.36 -28.44
CA LEU A 433 7.13 18.45 -27.65
C LEU A 433 6.26 19.64 -28.07
N GLN A 434 4.96 19.42 -28.16
CA GLN A 434 3.98 20.47 -28.35
C GLN A 434 3.58 21.08 -27.01
N ARG A 435 3.50 22.42 -26.98
CA ARG A 435 3.05 23.15 -25.80
C ARG A 435 1.52 23.07 -25.71
N GLY A 436 1.01 22.80 -24.52
CA GLY A 436 -0.42 22.77 -24.24
C GLY A 436 -0.81 21.67 -23.25
N VAL A 437 -2.10 21.48 -23.07
CA VAL A 437 -2.68 20.38 -22.29
C VAL A 437 -2.56 19.09 -23.11
N PRO A 438 -2.17 17.94 -22.50
CA PRO A 438 -2.00 16.65 -23.18
C PRO A 438 -3.34 15.98 -23.55
N PHE A 439 -4.26 16.74 -24.14
CA PHE A 439 -5.58 16.32 -24.57
C PHE A 439 -5.97 17.00 -25.88
N GLU A 440 -6.56 16.25 -26.81
CA GLU A 440 -7.14 16.78 -28.05
C GLU A 440 -8.43 16.04 -28.45
N VAL A 441 -9.31 16.77 -29.13
CA VAL A 441 -10.55 16.26 -29.74
C VAL A 441 -10.26 15.70 -31.14
N GLY A 442 -9.07 15.97 -31.70
CA GLY A 442 -8.60 15.41 -32.97
C GLY A 442 -8.96 16.26 -34.18
N HIS A 443 -9.27 17.55 -33.99
CA HIS A 443 -9.51 18.49 -35.09
C HIS A 443 -9.14 19.92 -34.67
N ASP A 444 -8.11 20.50 -35.28
CA ASP A 444 -7.50 21.78 -34.89
C ASP A 444 -8.51 22.91 -34.61
N LEU A 445 -9.49 23.12 -35.50
CA LEU A 445 -10.50 24.16 -35.30
C LEU A 445 -11.40 23.86 -34.10
N ALA A 446 -11.76 22.59 -33.88
CA ALA A 446 -12.60 22.19 -32.76
C ALA A 446 -11.84 22.33 -31.44
N ASP A 447 -10.56 21.97 -31.43
CA ASP A 447 -9.65 22.16 -30.30
C ASP A 447 -9.46 23.64 -29.95
N GLN A 448 -9.27 24.50 -30.96
CA GLN A 448 -9.19 25.95 -30.76
C GLN A 448 -10.50 26.54 -30.22
N VAL A 449 -11.64 26.13 -30.75
CA VAL A 449 -12.96 26.59 -30.28
C VAL A 449 -13.24 26.12 -28.86
N LEU A 450 -12.92 24.86 -28.53
CA LEU A 450 -13.08 24.32 -27.19
C LEU A 450 -12.16 25.05 -26.20
N ALA A 451 -10.89 25.23 -26.54
CA ALA A 451 -9.94 25.98 -25.73
C ALA A 451 -10.41 27.43 -25.50
N ALA A 452 -10.88 28.12 -26.53
CA ALA A 452 -11.43 29.47 -26.42
C ALA A 452 -12.68 29.51 -25.49
N GLY A 453 -13.56 28.51 -25.59
CA GLY A 453 -14.72 28.34 -24.71
C GLY A 453 -14.32 28.13 -23.24
N LEU A 454 -13.34 27.27 -22.97
CA LEU A 454 -12.81 27.03 -21.62
C LEU A 454 -12.19 28.31 -21.03
N ASN A 455 -11.39 29.01 -21.84
CA ASN A 455 -10.78 30.29 -21.47
C ASN A 455 -11.83 31.36 -21.13
N LEU A 456 -12.90 31.49 -21.92
CA LEU A 456 -14.00 32.42 -21.66
C LEU A 456 -14.76 32.11 -20.37
N LEU A 457 -14.87 30.82 -20.02
CA LEU A 457 -15.53 30.35 -18.80
C LEU A 457 -14.60 30.40 -17.57
N GLY A 458 -13.33 30.79 -17.72
CA GLY A 458 -12.34 30.80 -16.64
C GLY A 458 -11.97 29.39 -16.12
N ILE A 459 -12.25 28.35 -16.91
CA ILE A 459 -11.93 26.95 -16.61
C ILE A 459 -10.52 26.69 -17.10
N GLY A 460 -9.60 26.20 -16.24
CA GLY A 460 -8.18 25.93 -16.55
C GLY A 460 -7.20 27.11 -16.38
N HIS A 461 -7.67 28.17 -15.70
CA HIS A 461 -6.87 29.21 -15.01
C HIS A 461 -6.17 30.31 -15.81
N ASP A 462 -5.81 31.38 -15.08
CA ASP A 462 -5.02 32.58 -15.42
C ASP A 462 -3.58 32.26 -15.92
N LEU A 463 -3.43 31.26 -16.78
CA LEU A 463 -2.19 30.93 -17.43
C LEU A 463 -1.81 32.05 -18.41
N PRO A 464 -0.56 32.52 -18.42
CA PRO A 464 -0.09 33.48 -19.41
C PRO A 464 -0.28 32.92 -20.83
N GLY A 465 -1.28 33.43 -21.56
CA GLY A 465 -1.64 33.00 -22.92
C GLY A 465 -2.89 32.11 -23.05
N GLY A 466 -3.55 31.78 -21.94
CA GLY A 466 -4.73 30.90 -21.93
C GLY A 466 -4.41 29.44 -22.20
N ILE A 467 -5.42 28.59 -22.13
CA ILE A 467 -5.35 27.15 -22.40
C ILE A 467 -5.19 26.91 -23.89
N GLN A 468 -4.29 25.99 -24.22
CA GLN A 468 -4.10 25.42 -25.54
C GLN A 468 -4.22 23.90 -25.41
N LEU A 469 -5.02 23.27 -26.26
CA LEU A 469 -5.15 21.81 -26.35
C LEU A 469 -4.12 21.25 -27.35
N GLY A 470 -3.93 19.93 -27.36
CA GLY A 470 -3.01 19.25 -28.27
C GLY A 470 -1.53 19.34 -27.86
N GLY A 471 -1.24 19.62 -26.59
CA GLY A 471 0.13 19.55 -26.07
C GLY A 471 0.59 18.10 -25.82
N ASP A 472 1.85 17.96 -25.42
CA ASP A 472 2.43 16.70 -24.95
C ASP A 472 2.79 16.78 -23.48
N ALA A 473 2.53 15.70 -22.74
CA ALA A 473 3.12 15.45 -21.44
C ALA A 473 4.35 14.56 -21.61
N LEU A 474 5.42 14.87 -20.90
CA LEU A 474 6.66 14.08 -20.91
C LEU A 474 6.73 13.27 -19.63
N ALA A 475 6.92 11.96 -19.75
CA ALA A 475 7.06 11.08 -18.60
C ALA A 475 8.28 11.44 -17.75
N ALA A 476 8.21 11.17 -16.45
CA ALA A 476 9.29 11.50 -15.52
C ALA A 476 10.34 10.38 -15.36
N HIS A 477 10.25 9.30 -16.14
CA HIS A 477 11.14 8.14 -16.07
C HIS A 477 11.92 7.96 -17.38
N PRO A 478 12.97 8.76 -17.62
CA PRO A 478 13.88 8.53 -18.72
C PRO A 478 14.73 7.27 -18.49
N HIS A 479 15.14 6.63 -19.57
CA HIS A 479 16.14 5.57 -19.55
C HIS A 479 17.35 5.96 -20.40
N VAL A 480 18.53 5.52 -20.02
CA VAL A 480 19.71 5.62 -20.88
C VAL A 480 20.17 4.21 -21.25
N ASP A 481 20.30 3.96 -22.54
CA ASP A 481 20.87 2.71 -23.04
C ASP A 481 22.40 2.72 -22.80
N PRO A 482 22.94 1.82 -21.95
CA PRO A 482 24.36 1.80 -21.63
C PRO A 482 25.24 1.40 -22.83
N LYS A 483 24.68 0.84 -23.91
CA LYS A 483 25.41 0.44 -25.11
C LYS A 483 25.67 1.59 -26.05
N THR A 484 24.62 2.35 -26.36
CA THR A 484 24.66 3.46 -27.31
C THR A 484 24.93 4.78 -26.62
N GLY A 485 24.66 4.85 -25.31
CA GLY A 485 24.57 6.11 -24.58
C GLY A 485 23.38 6.95 -25.02
N HIS A 486 22.37 6.40 -25.70
CA HIS A 486 21.20 7.18 -26.08
C HIS A 486 20.23 7.33 -24.91
N LEU A 487 19.66 8.53 -24.79
CA LEU A 487 18.57 8.81 -23.88
C LEU A 487 17.24 8.43 -24.54
N VAL A 488 16.49 7.54 -23.90
CA VAL A 488 15.13 7.15 -24.25
C VAL A 488 14.14 7.86 -23.32
N MET A 489 13.20 8.57 -23.90
CA MET A 489 12.07 9.19 -23.18
C MET A 489 10.76 8.81 -23.87
N PHE A 490 9.65 8.90 -23.15
CA PHE A 490 8.33 8.83 -23.79
C PHE A 490 7.45 10.01 -23.41
N SER A 491 6.66 10.46 -24.36
CA SER A 491 5.59 11.43 -24.15
C SER A 491 4.25 10.79 -24.47
N TYR A 492 3.19 11.36 -23.92
CA TYR A 492 1.84 10.91 -24.21
C TYR A 492 0.84 12.05 -24.31
N ARG A 493 -0.21 11.80 -25.09
CA ARG A 493 -1.41 12.65 -25.17
C ARG A 493 -2.67 11.79 -25.31
N ILE A 494 -3.77 12.29 -24.78
CA ILE A 494 -5.07 11.63 -24.86
C ILE A 494 -5.89 12.24 -26.01
N LYS A 495 -6.47 11.39 -26.87
CA LYS A 495 -7.29 11.78 -28.01
C LYS A 495 -8.71 11.22 -27.90
N LEU A 496 -9.68 11.95 -28.44
CA LEU A 496 -11.01 11.38 -28.75
C LEU A 496 -10.96 10.69 -30.12
N GLY A 497 -10.99 9.35 -30.13
CA GLY A 497 -10.96 8.53 -31.33
C GLY A 497 -12.36 8.25 -31.92
N ALA A 498 -12.41 8.06 -33.25
CA ALA A 498 -13.56 7.43 -33.91
C ALA A 498 -13.62 5.96 -33.48
N GLY A 499 -14.72 5.54 -32.86
CA GLY A 499 -14.87 4.26 -32.15
C GLY A 499 -14.06 3.08 -32.75
N ILE A 500 -12.99 2.70 -32.07
CA ILE A 500 -12.16 1.54 -32.43
C ILE A 500 -13.00 0.28 -32.19
N LYS A 501 -13.22 -0.52 -33.24
CA LYS A 501 -13.78 -1.86 -33.13
C LYS A 501 -12.80 -2.73 -32.34
N THR A 502 -13.16 -3.11 -31.12
CA THR A 502 -12.43 -4.13 -30.38
C THR A 502 -12.78 -5.51 -30.96
N ASP A 503 -11.90 -6.10 -31.77
CA ASP A 503 -12.00 -7.50 -32.15
C ASP A 503 -11.56 -8.37 -30.97
N GLY A 504 -12.53 -8.75 -30.12
CA GLY A 504 -12.32 -9.65 -28.99
C GLY A 504 -13.61 -10.39 -28.64
N PRO A 505 -13.54 -11.69 -28.26
CA PRO A 505 -14.73 -12.49 -28.05
C PRO A 505 -15.30 -12.24 -26.65
N ARG A 506 -16.04 -11.14 -26.46
CA ARG A 506 -16.94 -10.95 -25.32
C ARG A 506 -17.97 -9.86 -25.62
N HIS A 507 -19.17 -10.33 -25.97
CA HIS A 507 -20.36 -9.51 -26.12
C HIS A 507 -20.67 -8.75 -24.82
N TRP A 508 -20.56 -7.42 -24.85
CA TRP A 508 -21.33 -6.53 -24.00
C TRP A 508 -22.53 -6.03 -24.80
N LEU A 509 -23.72 -6.06 -24.19
CA LEU A 509 -24.98 -5.62 -24.80
C LEU A 509 -24.86 -4.17 -25.31
N PRO A 510 -25.31 -3.85 -26.54
CA PRO A 510 -25.29 -2.49 -27.04
C PRO A 510 -26.35 -1.65 -26.32
N SER A 511 -25.93 -0.67 -25.51
CA SER A 511 -26.83 0.38 -25.05
C SER A 511 -27.14 1.31 -26.22
N LEU A 512 -28.43 1.59 -26.43
CA LEU A 512 -28.98 2.53 -27.40
C LEU A 512 -28.55 3.98 -27.08
N THR A 513 -27.34 4.35 -27.47
CA THR A 513 -26.87 5.74 -27.63
C THR A 513 -25.80 5.71 -28.71
N ALA A 514 -25.81 6.67 -29.65
CA ALA A 514 -24.80 6.81 -30.69
C ALA A 514 -23.39 6.55 -30.13
N ALA A 515 -22.57 5.75 -30.82
CA ALA A 515 -21.25 5.33 -30.38
C ALA A 515 -20.47 6.54 -29.83
N ALA A 516 -20.33 6.61 -28.50
CA ALA A 516 -19.51 7.63 -27.88
C ALA A 516 -18.08 7.49 -28.43
N PRO A 517 -17.39 8.60 -28.75
CA PRO A 517 -16.00 8.54 -29.18
C PRO A 517 -15.17 7.79 -28.12
N ALA A 518 -14.39 6.81 -28.57
CA ALA A 518 -13.54 6.02 -27.70
C ALA A 518 -12.25 6.79 -27.41
N LEU A 519 -11.78 6.82 -26.16
CA LEU A 519 -10.49 7.43 -25.84
C LEU A 519 -9.35 6.64 -26.46
N VAL A 520 -8.29 7.34 -26.86
CA VAL A 520 -7.04 6.77 -27.38
C VAL A 520 -5.88 7.45 -26.66
N THR A 521 -4.89 6.68 -26.22
CA THR A 521 -3.64 7.20 -25.67
C THR A 521 -2.57 7.11 -26.74
N ALA A 522 -2.14 8.25 -27.29
CA ALA A 522 -1.04 8.29 -28.23
C ALA A 522 0.28 8.44 -27.47
N LEU A 523 1.18 7.49 -27.68
CA LEU A 523 2.51 7.42 -27.11
C LEU A 523 3.55 7.75 -28.17
N THR A 524 4.57 8.51 -27.79
CA THR A 524 5.73 8.76 -28.63
C THR A 524 6.99 8.50 -27.83
N PHE A 525 7.80 7.56 -28.29
CA PHE A 525 9.14 7.32 -27.79
C PHE A 525 10.13 8.19 -28.57
N TRP A 526 11.04 8.81 -27.84
CA TRP A 526 12.06 9.71 -28.35
C TRP A 526 13.43 9.18 -27.92
N GLU A 527 14.35 9.06 -28.87
CA GLU A 527 15.75 8.74 -28.60
C GLU A 527 16.65 9.92 -28.97
N PHE A 528 17.52 10.30 -28.04
CA PHE A 528 18.48 11.39 -28.23
C PHE A 528 19.92 10.89 -28.03
N ASP A 529 20.84 11.37 -28.87
CA ASP A 529 22.27 11.19 -28.63
C ASP A 529 22.79 12.10 -27.49
N GLN A 530 24.11 12.06 -27.24
CA GLN A 530 24.75 12.85 -26.18
C GLN A 530 24.73 14.37 -26.45
N ASP A 531 24.66 14.78 -27.71
CA ASP A 531 24.53 16.17 -28.13
C ASP A 531 23.06 16.64 -28.13
N TYR A 532 22.14 15.77 -27.69
CA TYR A 532 20.69 15.99 -27.65
C TYR A 532 20.05 16.09 -29.04
N ASN A 533 20.66 15.50 -30.08
CA ASN A 533 20.04 15.36 -31.39
C ASN A 533 19.07 14.17 -31.39
N LEU A 534 17.94 14.33 -32.06
CA LEU A 534 16.96 13.26 -32.21
C LEU A 534 17.50 12.19 -33.17
N VAL A 535 17.67 10.97 -32.67
CA VAL A 535 18.17 9.81 -33.44
C VAL A 535 17.10 8.75 -33.68
N GLY A 536 16.04 8.73 -32.86
CA GLY A 536 14.95 7.77 -32.98
C GLY A 536 13.61 8.36 -32.55
N ARG A 537 12.56 7.98 -33.27
CA ARG A 537 11.16 8.33 -32.92
C ARG A 537 10.25 7.17 -33.28
N VAL A 538 9.46 6.71 -32.32
CA VAL A 538 8.45 5.67 -32.53
C VAL A 538 7.13 6.13 -31.95
N GLU A 539 6.06 6.05 -32.73
CA GLU A 539 4.71 6.38 -32.28
C GLU A 539 3.84 5.13 -32.19
N HIS A 540 3.00 5.07 -31.16
CA HIS A 540 2.06 3.99 -30.95
C HIS A 540 0.77 4.52 -30.34
N GLU A 541 -0.37 3.96 -30.74
CA GLU A 541 -1.67 4.33 -30.17
C GLU A 541 -2.24 3.15 -29.38
N LEU A 542 -2.57 3.39 -28.12
CA LEU A 542 -3.23 2.43 -27.26
C LEU A 542 -4.73 2.73 -27.17
N PRO A 543 -5.60 1.71 -27.26
CA PRO A 543 -7.02 1.90 -27.05
C PRO A 543 -7.31 2.23 -25.58
N GLY A 544 -8.19 3.21 -25.37
CA GLY A 544 -8.59 3.66 -24.04
C GLY A 544 -7.62 4.65 -23.40
N TYR A 545 -7.89 4.95 -22.13
CA TYR A 545 -6.97 5.70 -21.27
C TYR A 545 -5.95 4.73 -20.66
N ALA A 546 -4.68 4.92 -20.98
CA ALA A 546 -3.58 4.17 -20.40
C ALA A 546 -2.89 5.03 -19.34
N PHE A 547 -2.96 4.62 -18.07
CA PHE A 547 -2.14 5.21 -17.01
C PHE A 547 -0.75 4.58 -17.07
N LEU A 548 0.19 5.30 -17.69
CA LEU A 548 1.59 4.90 -17.86
C LEU A 548 2.47 5.90 -17.11
N HIS A 549 2.84 5.52 -15.89
CA HIS A 549 3.78 6.28 -15.06
C HIS A 549 5.22 6.01 -15.49
N ASP A 550 5.53 4.74 -15.72
CA ASP A 550 6.88 4.27 -16.02
C ASP A 550 6.85 3.22 -17.14
N ILE A 551 8.00 2.97 -17.77
CA ILE A 551 8.19 1.95 -18.80
C ILE A 551 9.42 1.11 -18.47
N ALA A 552 9.62 0.04 -19.23
CA ALA A 552 10.91 -0.65 -19.25
C ALA A 552 11.47 -0.68 -20.67
N VAL A 553 12.79 -0.68 -20.79
CA VAL A 553 13.51 -0.67 -22.06
C VAL A 553 14.48 -1.84 -22.06
N THR A 554 14.53 -2.61 -23.15
CA THR A 554 15.54 -3.64 -23.41
C THR A 554 16.47 -3.19 -24.52
N GLU A 555 17.45 -4.01 -24.92
CA GLU A 555 18.34 -3.69 -26.04
C GLU A 555 17.60 -3.41 -27.37
N SER A 556 16.40 -3.95 -27.57
CA SER A 556 15.64 -3.74 -28.82
C SER A 556 14.13 -3.49 -28.66
N HIS A 557 13.61 -3.43 -27.43
CA HIS A 557 12.16 -3.25 -27.19
C HIS A 557 11.89 -2.14 -26.16
N TYR A 558 10.81 -1.38 -26.42
CA TYR A 558 10.12 -0.63 -25.37
C TYR A 558 8.97 -1.49 -24.83
N VAL A 559 8.85 -1.56 -23.50
CA VAL A 559 7.83 -2.35 -22.82
C VAL A 559 6.96 -1.43 -21.97
N ALA A 560 5.72 -1.22 -22.41
CA ALA A 560 4.73 -0.41 -21.70
C ALA A 560 3.66 -1.30 -21.06
N PHE A 561 3.47 -1.19 -19.74
CA PHE A 561 2.44 -1.93 -19.02
C PHE A 561 1.14 -1.15 -18.95
N GLN A 562 0.18 -1.48 -19.83
CA GLN A 562 -1.16 -0.89 -19.74
C GLN A 562 -1.92 -1.47 -18.54
N ASN A 563 -1.96 -0.71 -17.44
CA ASN A 563 -2.75 -1.02 -16.27
C ASN A 563 -4.25 -1.14 -16.64
N PRO A 564 -5.01 -2.11 -16.08
CA PRO A 564 -6.45 -2.27 -16.35
C PRO A 564 -7.27 -1.22 -15.61
N VAL A 565 -7.20 0.01 -16.11
CA VAL A 565 -7.85 1.19 -15.53
C VAL A 565 -9.29 1.32 -16.01
N SER A 566 -10.19 1.66 -15.09
CA SER A 566 -11.55 2.13 -15.37
C SER A 566 -11.66 3.62 -15.06
N LEU A 567 -12.41 4.35 -15.89
CA LEU A 567 -12.61 5.79 -15.71
C LEU A 567 -13.92 6.08 -14.99
N ASP A 568 -13.86 6.90 -13.94
CA ASP A 568 -15.04 7.42 -13.24
C ASP A 568 -15.15 8.94 -13.45
N LEU A 569 -15.70 9.30 -14.62
CA LEU A 569 -15.68 10.69 -15.09
C LEU A 569 -16.59 11.62 -14.28
N ALA A 570 -17.69 11.13 -13.71
CA ALA A 570 -18.66 12.02 -13.05
C ALA A 570 -18.11 12.63 -11.74
N PRO A 571 -17.55 11.86 -10.79
CA PRO A 571 -16.89 12.42 -9.62
C PRO A 571 -15.66 13.26 -10.00
N PHE A 572 -14.92 12.89 -11.04
CA PHE A 572 -13.78 13.67 -11.51
C PHE A 572 -14.17 15.05 -12.06
N LEU A 573 -15.23 15.13 -12.89
CA LEU A 573 -15.78 16.37 -13.43
C LEU A 573 -16.35 17.29 -12.33
N LEU A 574 -16.85 16.70 -11.24
CA LEU A 574 -17.32 17.41 -10.06
C LEU A 574 -16.17 17.78 -9.08
N GLY A 575 -14.93 17.45 -9.42
CA GLY A 575 -13.76 17.73 -8.59
C GLY A 575 -13.56 16.80 -7.40
N GLN A 576 -14.41 15.77 -7.23
CA GLN A 576 -14.50 14.96 -6.02
C GLN A 576 -13.44 13.85 -5.95
N ARG A 577 -13.03 13.27 -7.08
CA ARG A 577 -12.08 12.13 -7.14
C ARG A 577 -11.12 12.24 -8.32
N CYS A 578 -10.09 11.38 -8.33
CA CYS A 578 -9.22 11.17 -9.49
C CYS A 578 -9.99 10.53 -10.66
N PRO A 579 -9.53 10.67 -11.92
CA PRO A 579 -10.28 10.22 -13.10
C PRO A 579 -10.30 8.70 -13.29
N ALA A 580 -9.41 7.97 -12.61
CA ALA A 580 -9.05 6.60 -12.91
C ALA A 580 -8.92 5.75 -11.64
N HIS A 581 -9.41 4.51 -11.67
CA HIS A 581 -9.13 3.48 -10.66
C HIS A 581 -8.70 2.18 -11.35
N CYS A 582 -7.88 1.37 -10.69
CA CYS A 582 -7.46 0.05 -11.17
C CYS A 582 -7.63 -1.01 -10.08
N ASP A 583 -8.48 -1.99 -10.35
CA ASP A 583 -8.91 -2.99 -9.35
C ASP A 583 -8.06 -4.28 -9.39
N ALA A 584 -6.98 -4.30 -10.18
CA ALA A 584 -6.15 -5.49 -10.34
C ALA A 584 -4.74 -5.20 -10.88
N ALA A 585 -3.72 -5.72 -10.18
CA ALA A 585 -2.35 -5.85 -10.66
C ALA A 585 -1.75 -4.53 -11.19
N PHE A 586 -1.88 -3.47 -10.40
CA PHE A 586 -1.36 -2.16 -10.74
C PHE A 586 0.17 -2.15 -10.67
N VAL A 587 0.83 -1.89 -11.79
CA VAL A 587 2.28 -1.73 -11.88
C VAL A 587 2.59 -0.24 -11.87
N PHE A 588 3.55 0.16 -11.03
CA PHE A 588 3.94 1.55 -10.87
C PHE A 588 5.36 1.81 -11.38
N HIS A 589 6.39 1.24 -10.74
CA HIS A 589 7.80 1.39 -11.16
C HIS A 589 8.38 0.09 -11.71
N HIS A 590 9.34 0.19 -12.63
CA HIS A 590 10.11 -0.92 -13.16
C HIS A 590 11.53 -0.89 -12.57
N ALA A 591 12.02 -2.05 -12.15
CA ALA A 591 13.41 -2.21 -11.74
C ALA A 591 14.32 -2.29 -12.98
N ASN A 592 13.97 -3.18 -13.91
CA ASN A 592 14.69 -3.37 -15.18
C ASN A 592 13.86 -4.25 -16.13
N ALA A 593 14.25 -4.30 -17.41
CA ALA A 593 13.83 -5.32 -18.35
C ALA A 593 14.99 -5.78 -19.22
N TYR A 594 14.94 -7.02 -19.71
CA TYR A 594 15.98 -7.57 -20.58
C TYR A 594 15.46 -8.72 -21.45
N GLU A 595 16.19 -8.97 -22.53
CA GLU A 595 15.87 -10.02 -23.48
C GLU A 595 16.46 -11.37 -23.06
N VAL A 596 15.71 -12.44 -23.30
CA VAL A 596 16.11 -13.84 -23.06
C VAL A 596 15.84 -14.67 -24.31
N ASN A 597 16.44 -15.87 -24.38
CA ASN A 597 16.29 -16.81 -25.50
C ASN A 597 16.59 -16.16 -26.87
N GLY A 598 17.62 -15.30 -26.93
CA GLY A 598 18.02 -14.61 -28.17
C GLY A 598 16.98 -13.62 -28.70
N GLY A 599 16.29 -12.89 -27.81
CA GLY A 599 15.30 -11.88 -28.18
C GLY A 599 13.89 -12.41 -28.40
N GLN A 600 13.65 -13.71 -28.18
CA GLN A 600 12.32 -14.33 -28.34
C GLN A 600 11.46 -14.27 -27.07
N GLY A 601 12.07 -13.92 -25.93
CA GLY A 601 11.35 -13.65 -24.71
C GLY A 601 11.90 -12.42 -24.00
N LEU A 602 11.07 -11.81 -23.16
CA LEU A 602 11.42 -10.67 -22.33
C LEU A 602 11.27 -11.05 -20.86
N VAL A 603 12.15 -10.55 -20.02
CA VAL A 603 11.97 -10.51 -18.57
C VAL A 603 11.80 -9.06 -18.17
N VAL A 604 10.76 -8.78 -17.39
CA VAL A 604 10.49 -7.46 -16.83
C VAL A 604 10.32 -7.60 -15.34
N GLU A 605 11.05 -6.79 -14.58
CA GLU A 605 10.95 -6.74 -13.13
C GLU A 605 10.36 -5.41 -12.71
N CYS A 606 9.31 -5.45 -11.89
CA CYS A 606 8.55 -4.26 -11.54
C CYS A 606 7.93 -4.36 -10.16
N VAL A 607 7.65 -3.21 -9.57
CA VAL A 607 6.87 -3.08 -8.35
C VAL A 607 5.40 -3.09 -8.72
N ARG A 608 4.70 -4.08 -8.17
CA ARG A 608 3.29 -4.33 -8.41
C ARG A 608 2.51 -4.29 -7.10
N TYR A 609 1.33 -3.70 -7.20
CA TYR A 609 0.29 -3.68 -6.19
C TYR A 609 -0.85 -4.64 -6.58
N PRO A 610 -1.55 -5.26 -5.62
CA PRO A 610 -2.71 -6.09 -5.92
C PRO A 610 -3.84 -5.29 -6.58
N GLU A 611 -3.98 -4.02 -6.22
CA GLU A 611 -4.89 -3.01 -6.76
C GLU A 611 -4.23 -1.62 -6.62
N MET A 612 -4.72 -0.60 -7.33
CA MET A 612 -4.17 0.74 -7.28
C MET A 612 -4.26 1.33 -5.85
N PRO A 613 -3.17 1.93 -5.32
CA PRO A 613 -3.22 2.62 -4.04
C PRO A 613 -4.29 3.70 -4.04
N ASN A 614 -4.90 3.92 -2.89
CA ASN A 614 -5.98 4.87 -2.78
C ASN A 614 -5.44 6.30 -2.67
N PHE A 615 -5.31 6.99 -3.80
CA PHE A 615 -4.80 8.36 -3.83
C PHE A 615 -5.86 9.41 -3.47
N SER A 616 -7.16 9.06 -3.36
CA SER A 616 -8.25 10.06 -3.39
C SER A 616 -9.38 9.93 -2.37
N ASP A 617 -9.51 8.85 -1.58
CA ASP A 617 -10.58 8.76 -0.55
C ASP A 617 -10.36 9.69 0.66
N VAL A 618 -9.32 10.53 0.61
CA VAL A 618 -9.04 11.59 1.58
C VAL A 618 -9.19 12.98 0.93
N SER A 619 -10.07 13.13 -0.07
CA SER A 619 -10.32 14.41 -0.75
C SER A 619 -11.37 15.25 0.00
N GLY A 620 -11.04 16.51 0.28
CA GLY A 620 -11.95 17.50 0.86
C GLY A 620 -11.26 18.56 1.72
N PRO A 621 -11.95 19.65 2.10
CA PRO A 621 -11.36 20.72 2.90
C PRO A 621 -10.87 20.21 4.25
N GLY A 622 -9.57 20.38 4.55
CA GLY A 622 -8.97 20.04 5.84
C GLY A 622 -8.40 18.62 5.95
N HIS A 623 -8.51 17.80 4.89
CA HIS A 623 -7.88 16.48 4.84
C HIS A 623 -6.40 16.55 4.47
N ASN A 624 -5.62 15.64 5.03
CA ASN A 624 -4.18 15.53 4.78
C ASN A 624 -3.78 14.05 4.68
N PHE A 625 -3.45 13.61 3.47
CA PHE A 625 -3.18 12.20 3.15
C PHE A 625 -2.20 11.54 4.14
N TYR A 626 -1.02 12.11 4.35
CA TYR A 626 0.02 11.49 5.18
C TYR A 626 -0.27 11.57 6.69
N ARG A 627 -1.22 12.41 7.12
CA ARG A 627 -1.69 12.46 8.52
C ARG A 627 -2.86 11.52 8.80
N ASP A 628 -3.70 11.28 7.80
CA ASP A 628 -4.97 10.58 7.97
C ASP A 628 -4.89 9.11 7.52
N ILE A 629 -3.96 8.77 6.61
CA ILE A 629 -3.86 7.43 6.03
C ILE A 629 -3.28 6.41 7.01
N ASP A 630 -3.76 5.19 6.88
CA ASP A 630 -3.26 4.01 7.56
C ASP A 630 -2.54 3.13 6.51
N PRO A 631 -1.20 3.07 6.48
CA PRO A 631 -0.45 2.32 5.48
C PRO A 631 -0.87 0.85 5.40
N GLU A 632 -1.25 0.24 6.53
CA GLU A 632 -1.66 -1.17 6.59
C GLU A 632 -3.04 -1.43 5.94
N THR A 633 -3.83 -0.39 5.65
CA THR A 633 -5.06 -0.50 4.84
C THR A 633 -4.81 -0.31 3.35
N GLN A 634 -3.62 0.13 2.96
CA GLN A 634 -3.25 0.33 1.57
C GLN A 634 -2.75 -0.97 0.93
N PRO A 635 -2.93 -1.14 -0.39
CA PRO A 635 -2.33 -2.22 -1.16
C PRO A 635 -0.82 -2.27 -0.93
N ILE A 636 -0.28 -3.46 -0.67
CA ILE A 636 1.17 -3.66 -0.47
C ILE A 636 1.92 -3.62 -1.80
N SER A 637 3.07 -2.93 -1.83
CA SER A 637 3.96 -2.83 -2.98
C SER A 637 5.00 -3.96 -2.96
N GLN A 638 5.05 -4.79 -4.00
CA GLN A 638 5.92 -5.97 -3.99
C GLN A 638 6.69 -6.08 -5.31
N LEU A 639 7.90 -6.62 -5.28
CA LEU A 639 8.69 -6.86 -6.50
C LEU A 639 8.22 -8.15 -7.20
N TRP A 640 7.95 -8.05 -8.48
CA TRP A 640 7.49 -9.13 -9.35
C TRP A 640 8.34 -9.24 -10.61
N ARG A 641 8.46 -10.45 -11.13
CA ARG A 641 9.07 -10.77 -12.42
C ARG A 641 8.00 -11.27 -13.38
N TYR A 642 7.94 -10.65 -14.54
CA TYR A 642 7.14 -11.07 -15.68
C TYR A 642 8.07 -11.67 -16.73
N THR A 643 7.83 -12.93 -17.11
CA THR A 643 8.49 -13.58 -18.24
C THR A 643 7.50 -13.67 -19.38
N ILE A 644 7.81 -12.97 -20.47
CA ILE A 644 6.96 -12.82 -21.65
C ILE A 644 7.57 -13.65 -22.76
N ASP A 645 6.81 -14.60 -23.30
CA ASP A 645 7.17 -15.35 -24.51
C ASP A 645 6.50 -14.67 -25.70
N LEU A 646 7.29 -14.05 -26.57
CA LEU A 646 6.80 -13.28 -27.70
C LEU A 646 6.25 -14.19 -28.81
N GLN A 647 6.69 -15.44 -28.90
CA GLN A 647 6.20 -16.40 -29.90
C GLN A 647 4.89 -17.02 -29.47
N ALA A 648 4.80 -17.47 -28.22
CA ALA A 648 3.59 -18.08 -27.67
C ALA A 648 2.52 -17.05 -27.30
N GLY A 649 2.88 -15.76 -27.20
CA GLY A 649 1.98 -14.71 -26.72
C GLY A 649 1.55 -14.94 -25.27
N SER A 650 2.44 -15.52 -24.45
CA SER A 650 2.15 -15.95 -23.09
C SER A 650 2.98 -15.18 -22.07
N VAL A 651 2.43 -14.99 -20.87
CA VAL A 651 3.08 -14.25 -19.79
C VAL A 651 3.02 -15.06 -18.51
N LYS A 652 4.17 -15.28 -17.88
CA LYS A 652 4.28 -15.86 -16.53
C LYS A 652 4.64 -14.74 -15.56
N ALA A 653 3.89 -14.63 -14.45
CA ALA A 653 4.20 -13.69 -13.38
C ALA A 653 4.65 -14.45 -12.13
N GLU A 654 5.75 -14.00 -11.54
CA GLU A 654 6.38 -14.59 -10.36
C GLU A 654 6.66 -13.50 -9.34
N GLN A 655 6.29 -13.74 -8.08
CA GLN A 655 6.59 -12.81 -7.00
C GLN A 655 8.02 -13.04 -6.53
N LEU A 656 8.87 -12.01 -6.61
CA LEU A 656 10.25 -12.09 -6.16
C LEU A 656 10.34 -11.87 -4.66
N SER A 657 9.58 -10.92 -4.11
CA SER A 657 9.58 -10.63 -2.67
C SER A 657 8.19 -10.37 -2.10
N ALA A 658 7.95 -10.86 -0.89
CA ALA A 658 6.74 -10.56 -0.11
C ALA A 658 6.79 -9.20 0.60
N ARG A 659 8.00 -8.62 0.75
CA ARG A 659 8.24 -7.40 1.50
C ARG A 659 7.71 -6.17 0.78
N ALA A 660 7.11 -5.27 1.56
CA ALA A 660 6.71 -3.95 1.08
C ALA A 660 7.97 -3.18 0.63
N MET A 661 8.10 -2.92 -0.66
CA MET A 661 9.23 -2.21 -1.25
C MET A 661 8.81 -1.37 -2.45
N GLU A 662 9.54 -0.29 -2.68
CA GLU A 662 9.33 0.68 -3.75
C GLU A 662 10.65 1.36 -4.13
N TYR A 663 10.64 2.16 -5.18
CA TYR A 663 11.82 2.84 -5.72
C TYR A 663 12.96 1.86 -6.05
N PRO A 664 12.71 0.86 -6.92
CA PRO A 664 13.76 -0.08 -7.30
C PRO A 664 14.82 0.63 -8.14
N VAL A 665 16.09 0.39 -7.83
CA VAL A 665 17.24 0.84 -8.62
C VAL A 665 18.22 -0.31 -8.81
N ILE A 666 18.93 -0.29 -9.93
CA ILE A 666 19.97 -1.28 -10.27
C ILE A 666 21.28 -0.56 -10.57
N ASN A 667 22.34 -1.33 -10.84
CA ASN A 667 23.52 -0.77 -11.47
C ASN A 667 23.18 -0.29 -12.90
N PRO A 668 23.32 1.01 -13.23
CA PRO A 668 22.95 1.55 -14.55
C PRO A 668 23.66 0.87 -15.73
N ALA A 669 24.85 0.30 -15.53
CA ALA A 669 25.57 -0.45 -16.58
C ALA A 669 24.82 -1.70 -17.07
N TYR A 670 23.82 -2.15 -16.30
CA TYR A 670 22.98 -3.31 -16.58
C TYR A 670 21.54 -2.95 -16.98
N ALA A 671 21.24 -1.65 -17.17
CA ALA A 671 19.95 -1.23 -17.71
C ALA A 671 19.71 -1.88 -19.09
N GLY A 672 18.52 -2.46 -19.30
CA GLY A 672 18.18 -3.17 -20.53
C GLY A 672 18.79 -4.58 -20.66
N ARG A 673 19.57 -5.03 -19.67
CA ARG A 673 20.34 -6.29 -19.68
C ARG A 673 20.07 -7.12 -18.43
N GLN A 674 20.42 -8.40 -18.53
CA GLN A 674 20.31 -9.30 -17.37
C GLN A 674 21.20 -8.81 -16.23
N HIS A 675 20.61 -8.72 -15.04
CA HIS A 675 21.24 -8.20 -13.82
C HIS A 675 20.90 -9.14 -12.65
N ARG A 676 21.59 -8.98 -11.52
CA ARG A 676 21.44 -9.80 -10.32
C ARG A 676 20.98 -9.02 -9.09
N TYR A 677 21.30 -7.74 -8.97
CA TYR A 677 21.04 -6.97 -7.75
C TYR A 677 20.06 -5.81 -7.96
N VAL A 678 19.03 -5.78 -7.13
CA VAL A 678 18.07 -4.66 -7.03
C VAL A 678 18.20 -4.03 -5.65
N TYR A 679 18.29 -2.71 -5.59
CA TYR A 679 18.22 -1.93 -4.35
C TYR A 679 16.88 -1.20 -4.29
N ALA A 680 16.26 -1.12 -3.12
CA ALA A 680 14.94 -0.49 -2.98
C ALA A 680 14.72 0.12 -1.60
N ALA A 681 13.82 1.08 -1.49
CA ALA A 681 13.29 1.52 -0.20
C ALA A 681 12.29 0.47 0.29
N ALA A 682 12.41 0.01 1.53
CA ALA A 682 11.62 -1.11 2.04
C ALA A 682 11.09 -0.87 3.46
N ALA A 683 9.98 -1.50 3.78
CA ALA A 683 9.51 -1.63 5.16
C ALA A 683 10.38 -2.61 5.95
N LEU A 684 10.53 -2.36 7.26
CA LEU A 684 11.17 -3.30 8.17
C LEU A 684 10.38 -4.60 8.35
N HIS A 685 9.05 -4.54 8.21
CA HIS A 685 8.20 -5.73 8.30
C HIS A 685 8.29 -6.59 7.03
N PRO A 686 8.39 -7.93 7.13
CA PRO A 686 8.63 -8.81 5.98
C PRO A 686 7.50 -8.92 4.95
N ASP A 687 6.25 -8.65 5.33
CA ASP A 687 5.08 -8.92 4.48
C ASP A 687 3.85 -8.04 4.79
N ILE A 688 4.02 -6.97 5.58
CA ILE A 688 2.94 -6.02 5.89
C ILE A 688 3.32 -4.66 5.32
N ASN A 689 2.34 -3.97 4.73
CA ASN A 689 2.55 -2.63 4.20
C ASN A 689 2.74 -1.62 5.33
N ARG A 690 3.93 -1.02 5.39
CA ARG A 690 4.33 0.01 6.37
C ARG A 690 5.21 1.03 5.68
N PRO A 691 5.44 2.21 6.28
CA PRO A 691 6.38 3.18 5.72
C PRO A 691 7.77 2.58 5.47
N GLN A 692 8.47 3.14 4.49
CA GLN A 692 9.83 2.74 4.16
C GLN A 692 10.80 3.22 5.25
N GLN A 693 11.52 2.29 5.86
CA GLN A 693 12.42 2.53 7.00
C GLN A 693 13.77 1.82 6.83
N ALA A 694 13.98 1.17 5.68
CA ALA A 694 15.17 0.42 5.36
C ALA A 694 15.55 0.58 3.89
N VAL A 695 16.84 0.43 3.60
CA VAL A 695 17.33 0.12 2.25
C VAL A 695 17.41 -1.39 2.15
N ALA A 696 16.78 -1.96 1.13
CA ALA A 696 16.89 -3.37 0.78
C ALA A 696 17.89 -3.56 -0.36
N LYS A 697 18.71 -4.60 -0.28
CA LYS A 697 19.45 -5.19 -1.39
C LYS A 697 18.88 -6.58 -1.64
N MET A 698 18.37 -6.82 -2.83
CA MET A 698 17.83 -8.10 -3.25
C MET A 698 18.74 -8.73 -4.30
N ASP A 699 19.10 -9.99 -4.08
CA ASP A 699 19.66 -10.86 -5.11
C ASP A 699 18.49 -11.56 -5.82
N VAL A 700 18.23 -11.20 -7.07
CA VAL A 700 17.07 -11.70 -7.84
C VAL A 700 17.27 -13.10 -8.42
N GLU A 701 18.45 -13.68 -8.27
CA GLU A 701 18.73 -15.08 -8.61
C GLU A 701 18.47 -16.01 -7.42
N THR A 702 18.89 -15.61 -6.22
CA THR A 702 18.74 -16.43 -5.00
C THR A 702 17.45 -16.13 -4.23
N GLY A 703 16.87 -14.94 -4.42
CA GLY A 703 15.74 -14.44 -3.64
C GLY A 703 16.13 -13.86 -2.27
N GLU A 704 17.43 -13.80 -1.95
CA GLU A 704 17.91 -13.25 -0.68
C GLU A 704 17.70 -11.74 -0.62
N VAL A 705 17.24 -11.24 0.53
CA VAL A 705 17.04 -9.81 0.79
C VAL A 705 17.84 -9.41 2.03
N ALA A 706 18.90 -8.66 1.83
CA ALA A 706 19.62 -7.97 2.89
C ALA A 706 18.96 -6.62 3.17
N LEU A 707 18.92 -6.22 4.44
CA LEU A 707 18.34 -4.95 4.87
C LEU A 707 19.33 -4.16 5.69
N TRP A 708 19.42 -2.88 5.41
CA TRP A 708 20.01 -1.89 6.30
C TRP A 708 18.93 -0.94 6.79
N SER A 709 18.91 -0.67 8.10
CA SER A 709 18.05 0.34 8.69
C SER A 709 18.80 1.06 9.79
N ARG A 710 18.49 2.34 9.97
CA ARG A 710 19.00 3.17 11.06
C ARG A 710 18.12 3.11 12.32
N GLY A 711 17.03 2.35 12.28
CA GLY A 711 16.09 2.15 13.38
C GLY A 711 14.68 2.63 13.04
N HIS A 712 13.72 2.28 13.90
CA HIS A 712 12.29 2.53 13.69
C HIS A 712 11.89 4.00 13.59
N ARG A 713 12.72 4.94 14.06
CA ARG A 713 12.43 6.38 13.96
C ARG A 713 12.84 6.99 12.61
N TYR A 714 13.55 6.23 11.79
CA TYR A 714 14.09 6.69 10.52
C TYR A 714 13.21 6.24 9.35
N TYR A 715 12.98 7.17 8.42
CA TYR A 715 12.24 6.91 7.19
C TYR A 715 13.15 7.15 5.99
N VAL A 716 13.07 6.26 5.00
CA VAL A 716 14.03 6.18 3.90
C VAL A 716 13.33 6.50 2.58
N GLY A 717 13.93 7.36 1.76
CA GLY A 717 13.48 7.64 0.39
C GLY A 717 14.09 6.70 -0.65
N GLU A 718 14.00 7.06 -1.93
CA GLU A 718 14.67 6.33 -3.01
C GLU A 718 16.18 6.18 -2.74
N PRO A 719 16.73 4.95 -2.78
CA PRO A 719 18.16 4.73 -2.84
C PRO A 719 18.69 4.98 -4.25
N GLN A 720 19.95 5.41 -4.36
CA GLN A 720 20.67 5.61 -5.62
C GLN A 720 21.92 4.74 -5.63
N PHE A 721 22.03 3.83 -6.60
CA PHE A 721 23.28 3.09 -6.84
C PHE A 721 24.28 3.98 -7.58
N ILE A 722 25.55 3.90 -7.18
CA ILE A 722 26.67 4.62 -7.77
C ILE A 722 27.81 3.62 -7.98
N ALA A 723 28.14 3.32 -9.25
CA ALA A 723 29.22 2.40 -9.57
C ALA A 723 30.58 2.96 -9.15
N ARG A 724 31.48 2.09 -8.68
CA ARG A 724 32.88 2.45 -8.47
C ARG A 724 33.59 2.58 -9.82
N THR A 725 34.05 3.77 -10.18
CA THR A 725 34.82 4.00 -11.41
C THR A 725 36.32 3.85 -11.14
N SER A 726 37.00 3.03 -11.95
CA SER A 726 38.44 2.76 -11.83
C SER A 726 39.34 3.72 -12.62
N GLN A 727 38.80 4.81 -13.20
CA GLN A 727 39.60 5.80 -13.91
C GLN A 727 39.68 7.13 -13.13
N PRO A 728 40.88 7.65 -12.83
CA PRO A 728 41.03 9.02 -12.38
C PRO A 728 40.60 9.93 -13.54
N ALA A 729 39.63 10.81 -13.30
CA ALA A 729 39.24 11.85 -14.24
C ALA A 729 40.48 12.71 -14.56
N ALA A 730 41.12 12.44 -15.69
CA ALA A 730 42.13 13.33 -16.26
C ALA A 730 41.44 14.65 -16.58
N ASP A 731 42.16 15.75 -16.36
CA ASP A 731 41.85 17.11 -16.79
C ASP A 731 41.16 17.14 -18.17
N GLN A 732 39.83 17.19 -18.17
CA GLN A 732 39.01 17.38 -19.36
C GLN A 732 38.49 18.81 -19.34
N SER A 733 38.97 19.59 -20.28
CA SER A 733 38.46 20.92 -20.60
C SER A 733 36.94 20.91 -20.78
N MET A 734 36.26 21.74 -20.00
CA MET A 734 34.93 22.38 -20.05
C MET A 734 33.98 22.29 -21.28
N ASN A 735 34.26 21.54 -22.34
CA ASN A 735 33.49 21.52 -23.59
C ASN A 735 33.02 20.13 -24.04
N ALA A 736 33.21 19.08 -23.25
CA ALA A 736 32.62 17.77 -23.51
C ALA A 736 31.69 17.42 -22.35
N CYS A 737 30.38 17.44 -22.61
CA CYS A 737 29.40 16.80 -21.74
C CYS A 737 29.54 15.29 -21.95
N ASP A 738 30.60 14.69 -21.41
CA ASP A 738 30.75 13.23 -21.38
C ASP A 738 29.70 12.71 -20.39
N GLY A 739 28.48 12.49 -20.90
CA GLY A 739 27.31 12.16 -20.11
C GLY A 739 27.57 10.95 -19.22
N ALA A 740 27.57 11.17 -17.90
CA ALA A 740 27.80 10.13 -16.89
C ALA A 740 26.64 9.13 -16.71
N TRP A 741 25.93 8.82 -17.80
CA TRP A 741 25.15 7.58 -17.94
C TRP A 741 25.85 6.58 -18.88
N ALA A 742 26.88 7.02 -19.61
CA ALA A 742 27.62 6.24 -20.59
C ALA A 742 29.13 6.34 -20.34
N SER A 743 29.63 5.68 -19.30
CA SER A 743 31.01 5.13 -19.26
C SER A 743 31.25 4.24 -18.04
N SER A 744 30.52 3.13 -17.98
CA SER A 744 31.15 1.88 -17.54
C SER A 744 30.63 0.75 -18.43
N GLY A 745 30.96 0.85 -19.72
CA GLY A 745 31.04 -0.33 -20.55
C GLY A 745 31.84 -1.40 -19.79
N SER A 746 31.28 -2.59 -19.74
CA SER A 746 31.76 -3.76 -19.02
C SER A 746 33.14 -4.25 -19.49
N GLU A 747 34.19 -3.46 -19.26
CA GLU A 747 35.59 -3.86 -19.43
C GLU A 747 36.46 -3.60 -18.19
N SER A 748 35.85 -3.22 -17.06
CA SER A 748 36.50 -3.44 -15.76
C SER A 748 35.90 -4.72 -15.18
N GLY A 749 36.72 -5.70 -14.82
CA GLY A 749 36.29 -6.95 -14.18
C GLY A 749 35.72 -6.77 -12.75
N ALA A 750 35.07 -5.63 -12.48
CA ALA A 750 34.40 -5.31 -11.23
C ALA A 750 33.05 -6.04 -11.15
N ALA A 751 32.67 -6.44 -9.93
CA ALA A 751 31.38 -7.08 -9.68
C ALA A 751 30.22 -6.09 -9.90
N GLU A 752 29.03 -6.60 -10.28
CA GLU A 752 27.83 -5.79 -10.52
C GLU A 752 27.46 -4.87 -9.33
N ASP A 753 27.69 -5.33 -8.11
CA ASP A 753 27.46 -4.58 -6.87
C ASP A 753 28.69 -3.82 -6.35
N ASP A 754 29.74 -3.63 -7.17
CA ASP A 754 30.90 -2.82 -6.80
C ASP A 754 30.61 -1.33 -6.90
N GLY A 755 30.27 -0.74 -5.76
CA GLY A 755 29.94 0.67 -5.70
C GLY A 755 29.36 1.07 -4.35
N TRP A 756 28.53 2.08 -4.39
CA TRP A 756 27.89 2.65 -3.21
C TRP A 756 26.39 2.78 -3.42
N VAL A 757 25.66 2.78 -2.31
CA VAL A 757 24.24 3.16 -2.29
C VAL A 757 24.11 4.44 -1.47
N LEU A 758 23.64 5.50 -2.11
CA LEU A 758 23.30 6.76 -1.48
C LEU A 758 21.80 6.77 -1.16
N ALA A 759 21.41 7.07 0.07
CA ALA A 759 19.99 7.17 0.43
C ALA A 759 19.72 8.36 1.34
N LEU A 760 18.56 9.00 1.17
CA LEU A 760 18.07 10.03 2.09
C LEU A 760 17.31 9.37 3.24
N CYS A 761 17.66 9.72 4.47
CA CYS A 761 16.97 9.30 5.68
C CYS A 761 16.42 10.52 6.43
N TYR A 762 15.18 10.44 6.90
CA TYR A 762 14.56 11.42 7.80
C TYR A 762 14.54 10.88 9.22
N ASP A 763 15.14 11.60 10.18
CA ASP A 763 15.10 11.32 11.61
C ASP A 763 13.88 12.02 12.23
N ALA A 764 12.85 11.27 12.59
CA ALA A 764 11.63 11.85 13.15
C ALA A 764 11.79 12.44 14.56
N GLU A 765 12.74 11.93 15.34
CA GLU A 765 12.97 12.42 16.71
C GLU A 765 13.67 13.78 16.69
N GLN A 766 14.73 13.87 15.88
CA GLN A 766 15.55 15.08 15.76
C GLN A 766 15.02 16.06 14.70
N LYS A 767 14.05 15.63 13.89
CA LYS A 767 13.45 16.41 12.78
C LYS A 767 14.48 16.99 11.82
N HIS A 768 15.46 16.17 11.43
CA HIS A 768 16.43 16.51 10.40
C HIS A 768 16.52 15.37 9.37
N SER A 769 17.09 15.68 8.21
CA SER A 769 17.38 14.67 7.20
C SER A 769 18.88 14.53 7.00
N GLU A 770 19.31 13.34 6.61
CA GLU A 770 20.71 13.03 6.38
C GLU A 770 20.82 12.10 5.17
N TYR A 771 21.89 12.29 4.40
CA TYR A 771 22.26 11.34 3.36
C TYR A 771 23.23 10.31 3.95
N VAL A 772 23.00 9.04 3.65
CA VAL A 772 23.88 7.95 4.03
C VAL A 772 24.54 7.34 2.80
N VAL A 773 25.81 7.00 2.91
CA VAL A 773 26.57 6.27 1.89
C VAL A 773 26.86 4.88 2.41
N LEU A 774 26.29 3.86 1.77
CA LEU A 774 26.48 2.45 2.11
C LEU A 774 27.43 1.79 1.10
N ASP A 775 28.18 0.78 1.53
CA ASP A 775 28.84 -0.14 0.60
C ASP A 775 27.78 -1.03 -0.06
N ALA A 776 27.66 -0.96 -1.39
CA ALA A 776 26.64 -1.70 -2.12
C ALA A 776 26.83 -3.22 -2.00
N ARG A 777 28.05 -3.71 -1.80
CA ARG A 777 28.33 -5.14 -1.58
C ARG A 777 27.74 -5.64 -0.27
N ASN A 778 27.87 -4.86 0.79
CA ASN A 778 27.43 -5.21 2.14
C ASN A 778 26.77 -4.02 2.85
N ILE A 779 25.52 -3.74 2.47
CA ILE A 779 24.75 -2.65 3.09
C ILE A 779 24.55 -2.86 4.61
N GLN A 780 24.59 -4.11 5.10
CA GLN A 780 24.39 -4.44 6.51
C GLN A 780 25.55 -3.99 7.41
N ALA A 781 26.73 -3.74 6.84
CA ALA A 781 27.88 -3.20 7.58
C ALA A 781 27.61 -1.80 8.15
N GLY A 782 26.59 -1.09 7.63
CA GLY A 782 26.27 0.28 8.00
C GLY A 782 26.89 1.31 7.06
N PRO A 783 26.62 2.60 7.32
CA PRO A 783 27.11 3.67 6.47
C PRO A 783 28.61 3.87 6.60
N LEU A 784 29.28 4.02 5.45
CA LEU A 784 30.66 4.51 5.34
C LEU A 784 30.76 5.99 5.73
N ALA A 785 29.74 6.76 5.33
CA ALA A 785 29.62 8.18 5.64
C ALA A 785 28.16 8.59 5.85
N VAL A 786 27.96 9.62 6.67
CA VAL A 786 26.67 10.26 6.92
C VAL A 786 26.84 11.76 6.73
N MET A 787 25.99 12.37 5.91
CA MET A 787 26.02 13.79 5.58
C MET A 787 24.74 14.44 6.10
N ARG A 788 24.84 15.20 7.19
CA ARG A 788 23.68 15.80 7.86
C ARG A 788 23.28 17.13 7.23
N LEU A 789 21.99 17.28 6.93
CA LEU A 789 21.42 18.53 6.44
C LEU A 789 21.11 19.48 7.62
N ALA A 790 21.12 20.79 7.35
CA ALA A 790 20.83 21.81 8.35
C ALA A 790 19.33 21.91 8.69
N ALA A 791 18.46 21.45 7.78
CA ALA A 791 17.01 21.47 7.90
C ALA A 791 16.43 20.11 7.46
N PRO A 792 15.23 19.74 7.94
CA PRO A 792 14.53 18.58 7.42
C PRO A 792 14.24 18.77 5.93
N LEU A 793 14.62 17.76 5.15
CA LEU A 793 14.27 17.63 3.75
C LEU A 793 13.11 16.63 3.63
N PRO A 794 11.99 17.01 2.99
CA PRO A 794 10.84 16.14 2.86
C PRO A 794 11.15 14.86 2.09
N HIS A 795 10.31 13.85 2.28
CA HIS A 795 10.22 12.72 1.37
C HIS A 795 9.83 13.21 -0.02
N GLY A 796 10.86 13.46 -0.82
CA GLY A 796 10.74 13.70 -2.25
C GLY A 796 10.46 12.42 -3.04
N LEU A 797 10.72 12.48 -4.34
CA LEU A 797 10.49 11.40 -5.29
C LEU A 797 11.86 10.96 -5.84
N HIS A 798 12.08 11.13 -7.14
CA HIS A 798 13.19 10.53 -7.86
C HIS A 798 14.40 11.46 -7.99
N GLY A 799 15.58 10.85 -8.14
CA GLY A 799 16.83 11.53 -8.42
C GLY A 799 17.77 10.71 -9.27
N ASN A 800 18.85 11.35 -9.71
CA ASN A 800 19.87 10.77 -10.58
C ASN A 800 21.26 11.24 -10.16
N TRP A 801 22.22 10.31 -10.18
CA TRP A 801 23.63 10.61 -10.00
C TRP A 801 24.30 10.95 -11.33
N VAL A 802 25.19 11.94 -11.31
CA VAL A 802 26.10 12.25 -12.41
C VAL A 802 27.54 12.35 -11.90
N GLY A 803 28.52 11.98 -12.72
CA GLY A 803 29.95 12.01 -12.34
C GLY A 803 30.54 13.41 -12.31
N GLU A 804 29.86 14.37 -12.92
CA GLU A 804 30.22 15.78 -12.92
C GLU A 804 29.93 16.44 -11.58
N TYR A 805 30.82 17.32 -11.16
CA TYR A 805 30.71 18.05 -9.90
C TYR A 805 30.15 19.46 -10.13
N PHE A 806 28.97 19.75 -9.58
CA PHE A 806 28.27 21.04 -9.69
C PHE A 806 28.28 21.85 -8.39
N GLY A 807 29.29 21.64 -7.54
CA GLY A 807 29.50 22.44 -6.32
C GLY A 807 30.49 23.59 -6.52
N PRO A 808 30.68 24.45 -5.50
CA PRO A 808 31.74 25.44 -5.49
C PRO A 808 33.11 24.77 -5.39
N ASP A 809 34.17 25.48 -5.77
CA ASP A 809 35.54 24.99 -5.62
C ASP A 809 35.83 24.61 -4.16
N CYS A 810 36.47 23.45 -3.98
CA CYS A 810 36.93 22.98 -2.67
C CYS A 810 38.14 23.83 -2.25
N ALA A 811 37.89 24.88 -1.46
CA ALA A 811 38.95 25.68 -0.83
C ALA A 811 39.66 24.92 0.29
#